data_AF-A0A920KF65-F1
#
_entry.id   AF-A0A920KF65-F1
#
_cell.length_a   1.000
_cell.length_b   1.000
_cell.length_c   1.000
_cell.angle_alpha   90.00
_cell.angle_beta   90.00
_cell.angle_gamma   90.00
#
_symmetry.space_group_name_H-M   'P 1'
#
loop_
_entity.id
_entity.type
_entity.pdbx_description
1 polymer ?
#
loop_
_entity_poly.entity_id
_entity_poly.type
_entity_poly.pdbx_seq_one_letter_code
_entity_poly.pdbx_strand_id
1 'polypeptide(L)'
;MKLKLILLIIFIGLRSSFVGQAQYEFNGRIMQKNASVIPFAQIQLLHSDQLVVTDLEGKFHFISNQKEEEVFVKSIGFKNVKTKLYSLSQNRIVLEENNQYLDEFVISGTLEQIQQKNSPISIEVYSANFINKIPSSNLIDVTDQMAGIRPQINCAVCNTGDIHINGMEGSYSMIVIDGMPVMGGLASVYGLQGIPTSIIHQLEVVKGPSSTLYGSEAMAGLINVITKNVDCLPKVSIDFMASSWGEIQTSLLVKTINNKRIKSFLTFDIFDYSNPIDNNADGFTDLSLRKRYTFFNKMNFYSLKNPNNPFKLSLRFMNENRWGGQMNWNESFRGSNQLYGESILTDRVEVGTSYRFPTKERLTWNSSYSWHKQKSWYGNNTYNALQVIGFSQFTWRKKWNEKFNLLSGLALRYNYYDDNTPATTNENSWWLPGAFLQTQFKWNTDHQLLLGWRTDLHTIHGVIHSPRLNYQLNLSDQTVMRLGVGNGFRVVNVFTEDHAALTGAREIIFREALDPERSRNINLNISTDRKSEWGKLHLESSLFYSHFSNKIIPNYELNDNQIIYSNLDGYSISKGIGIQVGYDFHKIPFKMNFNGTILDVGIITIDEENNHVKTQQLLSEQNSLKWNLSYHFSSININLDYTASRYGPIRLPLLENDFRPAYSLPYAIHHLKLTKQFNKGRSMFLGVRNLFDFTPPSYSILRAHDPFDQQVNDPIDNPNNYTFDASYVYASFQGINFIFGGKIVF
;
A
#
# COMPACT_ATOMS: atom_id res chain seq x y z
N MET A 1 -37.84 77.08 -16.84
CA MET A 1 -36.84 76.58 -17.81
C MET A 1 -35.48 76.20 -17.21
N LYS A 2 -35.05 76.76 -16.06
CA LYS A 2 -33.73 76.47 -15.46
C LYS A 2 -33.59 75.13 -14.72
N LEU A 3 -34.67 74.50 -14.26
CA LEU A 3 -34.60 73.22 -13.53
C LEU A 3 -34.46 71.98 -14.44
N LYS A 4 -35.01 72.03 -15.67
CA LYS A 4 -34.88 70.95 -16.66
C LYS A 4 -33.48 70.88 -17.28
N LEU A 5 -32.74 72.00 -17.33
CA LEU A 5 -31.38 72.04 -17.88
C LEU A 5 -30.35 71.45 -16.90
N ILE A 6 -30.57 71.60 -15.59
CA ILE A 6 -29.69 71.04 -14.54
C ILE A 6 -29.86 69.52 -14.42
N LEU A 7 -31.10 69.01 -14.55
CA LEU A 7 -31.37 67.56 -14.58
C LEU A 7 -30.80 66.87 -15.83
N LEU A 8 -30.74 67.56 -16.98
CA LEU A 8 -30.14 67.02 -18.20
C LEU A 8 -28.60 66.95 -18.10
N ILE A 9 -27.96 67.92 -17.45
CA ILE A 9 -26.50 67.94 -17.24
C ILE A 9 -26.07 66.89 -16.20
N ILE A 10 -26.89 66.62 -15.17
CA ILE A 10 -26.64 65.54 -14.20
C ILE A 10 -26.85 64.16 -14.84
N PHE A 11 -27.79 64.01 -15.78
CA PHE A 11 -28.01 62.74 -16.49
C PHE A 11 -26.93 62.44 -17.56
N ILE A 12 -26.28 63.48 -18.11
CA ILE A 12 -25.17 63.34 -19.07
C ILE A 12 -23.83 63.13 -18.35
N GLY A 13 -23.65 63.68 -17.14
CA GLY A 13 -22.45 63.46 -16.31
C GLY A 13 -22.33 62.08 -15.66
N LEU A 14 -23.42 61.29 -15.62
CA LEU A 14 -23.45 59.95 -15.01
C LEU A 14 -23.21 58.80 -16.02
N ARG A 15 -22.91 59.10 -17.29
CA ARG A 15 -22.66 58.08 -18.34
C ARG A 15 -21.21 57.87 -18.74
N SER A 16 -20.25 58.55 -18.12
CA SER A 16 -18.82 58.48 -18.50
C SER A 16 -17.92 57.87 -17.41
N SER A 17 -18.34 56.76 -16.80
CA SER A 17 -17.49 55.93 -15.93
C SER A 17 -17.82 54.44 -16.03
N PHE A 18 -18.10 53.92 -17.22
CA PHE A 18 -17.92 52.50 -17.49
C PHE A 18 -16.53 52.32 -18.09
N VAL A 19 -15.51 52.25 -17.23
CA VAL A 19 -14.28 51.56 -17.60
C VAL A 19 -14.68 50.08 -17.67
N GLY A 20 -15.10 49.63 -18.86
CA GLY A 20 -15.16 48.21 -19.14
C GLY A 20 -13.74 47.69 -18.96
N GLN A 21 -13.50 46.93 -17.89
CA GLN A 21 -12.30 46.11 -17.83
C GLN A 21 -12.36 45.20 -19.05
N ALA A 22 -11.41 45.36 -19.96
CA ALA A 22 -11.33 44.52 -21.15
C ALA A 22 -11.23 43.06 -20.68
N GLN A 23 -12.26 42.29 -20.97
CA GLN A 23 -12.31 40.86 -20.69
C GLN A 23 -11.58 40.14 -21.82
N TYR A 24 -10.51 39.43 -21.46
CA TYR A 24 -9.65 38.71 -22.38
C TYR A 24 -9.95 37.22 -22.27
N GLU A 25 -10.23 36.60 -23.40
CA GLU A 25 -10.47 35.16 -23.48
C GLU A 25 -9.15 34.39 -23.63
N PHE A 26 -9.06 33.29 -22.89
CA PHE A 26 -7.96 32.35 -22.93
C PHE A 26 -8.51 30.98 -23.34
N ASN A 27 -8.00 30.47 -24.45
CA ASN A 27 -8.33 29.15 -24.98
C ASN A 27 -7.06 28.33 -25.12
N GLY A 28 -7.15 27.03 -24.85
CA GLY A 28 -6.01 26.16 -25.01
C GLY A 28 -6.29 24.70 -24.72
N ARG A 29 -5.23 23.89 -24.79
CA ARG A 29 -5.27 22.46 -24.51
C ARG A 29 -4.06 22.01 -23.70
N ILE A 30 -4.29 21.10 -22.77
CA ILE A 30 -3.27 20.42 -21.98
C ILE A 30 -3.04 19.02 -22.55
N MET A 31 -1.78 18.70 -22.84
CA MET A 31 -1.38 17.48 -23.53
C MET A 31 -0.07 16.93 -22.95
N GLN A 32 0.25 15.68 -23.27
CA GLN A 32 1.52 15.03 -23.00
C GLN A 32 2.52 15.26 -24.15
N LYS A 33 3.78 14.89 -23.92
CA LYS A 33 4.85 14.90 -24.93
C LYS A 33 4.52 14.05 -26.16
N ASN A 34 3.85 12.91 -25.97
CA ASN A 34 3.37 12.02 -27.04
C ASN A 34 2.08 12.51 -27.73
N ALA A 35 1.65 13.76 -27.49
CA ALA A 35 0.42 14.36 -27.99
C ALA A 35 -0.90 13.71 -27.47
N SER A 36 -0.84 12.86 -26.45
CA SER A 36 -2.05 12.43 -25.72
C SER A 36 -2.65 13.60 -24.95
N VAL A 37 -3.97 13.75 -24.95
CA VAL A 37 -4.64 14.80 -24.16
C VAL A 37 -4.65 14.46 -22.67
N ILE A 38 -4.54 15.48 -21.81
CA ILE A 38 -4.63 15.31 -20.35
C ILE A 38 -5.94 15.94 -19.89
N PRO A 39 -6.98 15.14 -19.63
CA PRO A 39 -8.26 15.65 -19.14
C PRO A 39 -8.18 15.99 -17.64
N PHE A 40 -9.06 16.88 -17.19
CA PHE A 40 -9.23 17.27 -15.78
C PHE A 40 -7.98 17.82 -15.09
N ALA A 41 -6.98 18.26 -15.85
CA ALA A 41 -5.89 19.08 -15.34
C ALA A 41 -6.45 20.42 -14.83
N GLN A 42 -5.98 20.81 -13.65
CA GLN A 42 -6.29 22.07 -13.00
C GLN A 42 -5.35 23.17 -13.47
N ILE A 43 -5.90 24.35 -13.68
CA ILE A 43 -5.21 25.58 -14.01
C ILE A 43 -5.61 26.58 -12.94
N GLN A 44 -4.69 26.86 -12.02
CA GLN A 44 -4.86 27.89 -11.01
C GLN A 44 -4.25 29.18 -11.55
N LEU A 45 -5.06 30.23 -11.69
CA LEU A 45 -4.55 31.56 -12.01
C LEU A 45 -3.75 32.07 -10.79
N LEU A 46 -2.66 32.80 -11.02
CA LEU A 46 -1.85 33.32 -9.91
C LEU A 46 -2.31 34.71 -9.46
N HIS A 47 -2.89 35.51 -10.35
CA HIS A 47 -3.41 36.84 -10.01
C HIS A 47 -4.84 36.80 -9.46
N SER A 48 -5.59 35.74 -9.76
CA SER A 48 -6.89 35.47 -9.17
C SER A 48 -6.89 34.06 -8.59
N ASP A 49 -7.48 33.83 -7.42
CA ASP A 49 -7.68 32.49 -6.85
C ASP A 49 -8.69 31.64 -7.67
N GLN A 50 -8.90 31.97 -8.94
CA GLN A 50 -9.75 31.25 -9.86
C GLN A 50 -9.07 29.94 -10.28
N LEU A 51 -9.81 28.85 -10.12
CA LEU A 51 -9.40 27.52 -10.56
C LEU A 51 -10.23 27.13 -11.79
N VAL A 52 -9.55 26.81 -12.87
CA VAL A 52 -10.14 26.30 -14.12
C VAL A 52 -9.74 24.84 -14.25
N VAL A 53 -10.66 23.98 -14.69
CA VAL A 53 -10.39 22.56 -14.89
C VAL A 53 -10.64 22.24 -16.36
N THR A 54 -9.70 21.54 -16.98
CA THR A 54 -9.83 21.09 -18.37
C THR A 54 -10.92 20.05 -18.54
N ASP A 55 -11.53 20.02 -19.73
CA ASP A 55 -12.53 19.03 -20.11
C ASP A 55 -11.92 17.65 -20.46
N LEU A 56 -12.77 16.74 -20.94
CA LEU A 56 -12.42 15.39 -21.38
C LEU A 56 -11.45 15.35 -22.58
N GLU A 57 -11.28 16.45 -23.30
CA GLU A 57 -10.34 16.61 -24.42
C GLU A 57 -9.12 17.44 -24.02
N GLY A 58 -8.93 17.70 -22.72
CA GLY A 58 -7.87 18.54 -22.19
C GLY A 58 -8.00 20.01 -22.56
N LYS A 59 -9.14 20.46 -23.09
CA LYS A 59 -9.36 21.87 -23.45
C LYS A 59 -9.74 22.67 -22.22
N PHE A 60 -9.27 23.92 -22.16
CA PHE A 60 -9.70 24.89 -21.16
C PHE A 60 -10.17 26.18 -21.83
N HIS A 61 -11.10 26.84 -21.16
CA HIS A 61 -11.58 28.17 -21.49
C HIS A 61 -11.77 28.96 -20.20
N PHE A 62 -11.27 30.19 -20.15
CA PHE A 62 -11.58 31.14 -19.08
C PHE A 62 -11.40 32.58 -19.55
N ILE A 63 -11.99 33.50 -18.79
CA ILE A 63 -11.91 34.93 -19.01
C ILE A 63 -11.08 35.54 -17.88
N SER A 64 -10.12 36.39 -18.22
CA SER A 64 -9.36 37.20 -17.27
C SER A 64 -9.38 38.68 -17.68
N ASN A 65 -9.10 39.57 -16.74
CA ASN A 65 -8.97 41.00 -16.98
C ASN A 65 -7.57 41.39 -17.48
N GLN A 66 -6.65 40.42 -17.58
CA GLN A 66 -5.28 40.62 -18.06
C GLN A 66 -5.08 40.00 -19.46
N LYS A 67 -4.24 40.62 -20.29
CA LYS A 67 -3.86 40.10 -21.62
C LYS A 67 -2.96 38.88 -21.57
N GLU A 68 -2.20 38.76 -20.49
CA GLU A 68 -1.35 37.62 -20.16
C GLU A 68 -1.69 37.16 -18.75
N GLU A 69 -1.69 35.85 -18.52
CA GLU A 69 -2.01 35.27 -17.21
C GLU A 69 -0.95 34.26 -16.84
N GLU A 70 -0.31 34.43 -15.68
CA GLU A 70 0.50 33.37 -15.10
C GLU A 70 -0.39 32.33 -14.45
N VAL A 71 -0.22 31.08 -14.86
CA VAL A 71 -0.99 29.96 -14.36
C VAL A 71 -0.10 28.89 -13.77
N PHE A 72 -0.63 28.21 -12.77
CA PHE A 72 -0.07 27.01 -12.18
C PHE A 72 -0.93 25.81 -12.54
N VAL A 73 -0.38 24.89 -13.31
CA VAL A 73 -1.09 23.74 -13.86
C VAL A 73 -0.76 22.48 -13.06
N LYS A 74 -1.78 21.72 -12.65
CA LYS A 74 -1.66 20.46 -11.89
C LYS A 74 -2.48 19.36 -12.55
N SER A 75 -1.97 18.14 -12.60
CA SER A 75 -2.75 16.96 -13.01
C SER A 75 -2.26 15.71 -12.29
N ILE A 76 -3.14 14.72 -12.07
CA ILE A 76 -2.78 13.47 -11.39
C ILE A 76 -1.74 12.72 -12.23
N GLY A 77 -0.60 12.41 -11.63
CA GLY A 77 0.49 11.68 -12.30
C GLY A 77 1.37 12.54 -13.20
N PHE A 78 1.23 13.88 -13.17
CA PHE A 78 2.02 14.81 -13.98
C PHE A 78 2.71 15.86 -13.11
N LYS A 79 3.86 16.35 -13.60
CA LYS A 79 4.58 17.44 -12.95
C LYS A 79 3.75 18.71 -13.00
N ASN A 80 3.76 19.43 -11.88
CA ASN A 80 3.17 20.76 -11.84
C ASN A 80 3.99 21.73 -12.68
N VAL A 81 3.33 22.52 -13.53
CA VAL A 81 3.99 23.47 -14.44
C VAL A 81 3.49 24.87 -14.14
N LYS A 82 4.42 25.81 -13.90
CA LYS A 82 4.12 27.25 -13.90
C LYS A 82 4.43 27.79 -15.30
N THR A 83 3.43 28.37 -15.96
CA THR A 83 3.59 28.92 -17.32
C THR A 83 2.77 30.19 -17.51
N LYS A 84 3.11 30.98 -18.53
CA LYS A 84 2.31 32.11 -18.99
C LYS A 84 1.36 31.67 -20.10
N LEU A 85 0.14 32.17 -20.07
CA LEU A 85 -0.84 32.06 -21.14
C LEU A 85 -1.08 33.43 -21.74
N TYR A 86 -1.43 33.46 -23.03
CA TYR A 86 -1.70 34.70 -23.76
C TYR A 86 -3.11 34.68 -24.34
N SER A 87 -3.82 35.80 -24.22
CA SER A 87 -5.17 35.95 -24.77
C SER A 87 -5.17 35.85 -26.30
N LEU A 88 -6.25 35.33 -26.89
CA LEU A 88 -6.45 35.11 -28.33
C LEU A 88 -5.45 34.13 -29.00
N SER A 89 -4.48 33.59 -28.25
CA SER A 89 -3.61 32.52 -28.72
C SER A 89 -4.21 31.15 -28.41
N GLN A 90 -3.94 30.16 -29.28
CA GLN A 90 -4.28 28.77 -28.98
C GLN A 90 -3.20 28.18 -28.08
N ASN A 91 -3.36 28.35 -26.77
CA ASN A 91 -2.34 27.97 -25.80
C ASN A 91 -2.19 26.44 -25.76
N ARG A 92 -0.97 25.93 -25.93
CA ARG A 92 -0.65 24.50 -25.79
C ARG A 92 0.27 24.31 -24.59
N ILE A 93 -0.23 23.61 -23.57
CA ILE A 93 0.56 23.28 -22.37
C ILE A 93 0.91 21.80 -22.45
N VAL A 94 2.21 21.49 -22.42
CA VAL A 94 2.69 20.11 -22.39
C VAL A 94 3.09 19.79 -20.95
N LEU A 95 2.40 18.85 -20.32
CA LEU A 95 2.83 18.32 -19.03
C LEU A 95 3.70 17.07 -19.24
N GLU A 96 4.80 17.00 -18.51
CA GLU A 96 5.58 15.78 -18.39
C GLU A 96 4.96 14.90 -17.29
N GLU A 97 4.90 13.58 -17.52
CA GLU A 97 4.56 12.65 -16.45
C GLU A 97 5.51 12.84 -15.27
N ASN A 98 4.98 12.80 -14.06
CA ASN A 98 5.79 12.83 -12.85
C ASN A 98 6.38 11.44 -12.64
N ASN A 99 7.50 11.20 -13.30
CA ASN A 99 8.31 9.98 -13.18
C ASN A 99 9.70 10.30 -12.62
N GLN A 100 9.92 11.50 -12.09
CA GLN A 100 11.13 11.78 -11.33
C GLN A 100 10.88 11.33 -9.90
N TYR A 101 11.36 10.13 -9.57
CA TYR A 101 11.31 9.55 -8.23
C TYR A 101 11.63 10.62 -7.17
N LEU A 102 12.68 11.43 -7.36
CA LEU A 102 13.10 12.44 -6.38
C LEU A 102 12.23 13.71 -6.23
N ASP A 103 11.36 14.04 -7.19
CA ASP A 103 10.54 15.28 -7.14
C ASP A 103 9.12 15.05 -6.60
N GLU A 104 8.75 13.80 -6.30
CA GLU A 104 7.46 13.47 -5.71
C GLU A 104 7.32 14.05 -4.30
N PHE A 105 6.08 14.36 -3.92
CA PHE A 105 5.79 14.80 -2.55
C PHE A 105 5.46 13.59 -1.68
N VAL A 106 6.12 13.51 -0.53
CA VAL A 106 6.00 12.43 0.45
C VAL A 106 5.64 13.01 1.81
N ILE A 107 4.91 12.22 2.61
CA ILE A 107 4.52 12.60 3.98
C ILE A 107 5.10 11.63 5.00
N SER A 108 5.25 10.35 4.63
CA SER A 108 5.43 9.24 5.58
C SER A 108 6.68 9.29 6.43
N GLY A 109 7.79 9.84 5.93
CA GLY A 109 9.04 9.91 6.72
C GLY A 109 9.02 10.96 7.83
N THR A 110 8.28 12.06 7.65
CA THR A 110 8.41 13.24 8.53
C THR A 110 7.07 13.77 9.06
N LEU A 111 5.93 13.20 8.67
CA LEU A 111 4.57 13.75 8.90
C LEU A 111 4.37 15.15 8.29
N GLU A 112 5.25 15.56 7.37
CA GLU A 112 5.15 16.79 6.59
C GLU A 112 5.26 16.45 5.11
N GLN A 113 4.43 17.11 4.30
CA GLN A 113 4.52 17.02 2.85
C GLN A 113 5.78 17.75 2.39
N ILE A 114 6.79 16.98 1.99
CA ILE A 114 8.07 17.47 1.48
C ILE A 114 8.40 16.75 0.18
N GLN A 115 9.28 17.33 -0.65
CA GLN A 115 9.80 16.58 -1.80
C GLN A 115 10.65 15.41 -1.31
N GLN A 116 10.58 14.26 -1.98
CA GLN A 116 11.29 13.03 -1.63
C GLN A 116 12.79 13.29 -1.48
N LYS A 117 13.42 14.06 -2.39
CA LYS A 117 14.84 14.42 -2.29
C LYS A 117 15.23 15.15 -1.01
N ASN A 118 14.30 15.91 -0.41
CA ASN A 118 14.53 16.67 0.81
C ASN A 118 14.27 15.84 2.09
N SER A 119 13.74 14.62 1.93
CA SER A 119 13.55 13.70 3.04
C SER A 119 14.89 13.10 3.47
N PRO A 120 15.23 13.16 4.78
CA PRO A 120 16.41 12.49 5.31
C PRO A 120 16.24 10.97 5.39
N ILE A 121 15.00 10.48 5.22
CA ILE A 121 14.63 9.06 5.23
C ILE A 121 14.39 8.64 3.79
N SER A 122 14.85 7.43 3.42
CA SER A 122 14.54 6.87 2.10
C SER A 122 13.07 6.46 2.04
N ILE A 123 12.38 6.95 1.01
CA ILE A 123 10.96 6.70 0.77
C ILE A 123 10.80 6.42 -0.71
N GLU A 124 10.28 5.25 -1.06
CA GLU A 124 9.94 4.91 -2.43
C GLU A 124 8.50 5.33 -2.72
N VAL A 125 8.27 5.94 -3.88
CA VAL A 125 6.94 6.42 -4.29
C VAL A 125 6.51 5.69 -5.55
N TYR A 126 5.35 5.03 -5.47
CA TYR A 126 4.73 4.33 -6.58
C TYR A 126 3.42 5.02 -6.95
N SER A 127 3.41 5.65 -8.13
CA SER A 127 2.26 6.44 -8.61
C SER A 127 1.09 5.56 -9.05
N ALA A 128 -0.12 6.14 -9.15
CA ALA A 128 -1.27 5.46 -9.74
C ALA A 128 -1.00 4.88 -11.15
N ASN A 129 -0.13 5.52 -11.95
CA ASN A 129 0.25 4.99 -13.26
C ASN A 129 1.07 3.71 -13.14
N PHE A 130 2.00 3.63 -12.18
CA PHE A 130 2.73 2.39 -11.90
C PHE A 130 1.78 1.27 -11.46
N ILE A 131 0.88 1.57 -10.53
CA ILE A 131 -0.13 0.64 -9.99
C ILE A 131 -0.98 0.05 -11.14
N ASN A 132 -1.38 0.90 -12.09
CA ASN A 132 -2.23 0.50 -13.21
C ASN A 132 -1.51 -0.31 -14.30
N LYS A 133 -0.19 -0.49 -14.27
CA LYS A 133 0.52 -1.33 -15.26
C LYS A 133 0.22 -2.81 -15.08
N ILE A 134 -0.01 -3.22 -13.83
CA ILE A 134 -0.33 -4.60 -13.49
C ILE A 134 -1.82 -4.78 -13.72
N PRO A 135 -2.26 -5.84 -14.42
CA PRO A 135 -3.68 -6.14 -14.60
C PRO A 135 -4.25 -6.78 -13.33
N SER A 136 -4.14 -6.08 -12.20
CA SER A 136 -4.75 -6.47 -10.93
C SER A 136 -5.49 -5.29 -10.31
N SER A 137 -6.38 -5.63 -9.40
CA SER A 137 -7.37 -4.76 -8.83
C SER A 137 -7.28 -4.66 -7.30
N ASN A 138 -6.35 -5.41 -6.71
CA ASN A 138 -6.03 -5.37 -5.28
C ASN A 138 -4.62 -4.81 -5.04
N LEU A 139 -4.39 -4.29 -3.83
CA LEU A 139 -3.12 -3.66 -3.44
C LEU A 139 -1.96 -4.67 -3.37
N ILE A 140 -2.21 -5.89 -2.89
CA ILE A 140 -1.18 -6.91 -2.64
C ILE A 140 -0.50 -7.33 -3.95
N ASP A 141 -1.27 -7.62 -5.00
CA ASP A 141 -0.71 -8.03 -6.29
C ASP A 141 0.15 -6.93 -6.92
N VAL A 142 -0.20 -5.66 -6.66
CA VAL A 142 0.54 -4.52 -7.21
C VAL A 142 1.89 -4.34 -6.52
N THR A 143 1.99 -4.68 -5.24
CA THR A 143 3.25 -4.57 -4.49
C THR A 143 4.28 -5.60 -4.95
N ASP A 144 3.87 -6.64 -5.69
CA ASP A 144 4.76 -7.62 -6.31
C ASP A 144 5.81 -6.98 -7.23
N GLN A 145 5.55 -5.82 -7.84
CA GLN A 145 6.54 -5.18 -8.73
C GLN A 145 7.45 -4.19 -8.01
N MET A 146 7.30 -4.03 -6.70
CA MET A 146 8.09 -3.11 -5.88
C MET A 146 9.41 -3.76 -5.44
N ALA A 147 10.48 -2.97 -5.38
CA ALA A 147 11.79 -3.47 -4.96
C ALA A 147 11.74 -3.92 -3.49
N GLY A 148 12.37 -5.04 -3.12
CA GLY A 148 12.44 -5.51 -1.72
C GLY A 148 11.10 -5.78 -1.04
N ILE A 149 10.00 -5.84 -1.80
CA ILE A 149 8.66 -6.19 -1.29
C ILE A 149 8.22 -7.48 -1.96
N ARG A 150 7.62 -8.41 -1.23
CA ARG A 150 7.02 -9.61 -1.80
C ARG A 150 5.65 -9.88 -1.18
N PRO A 151 4.59 -10.02 -1.98
CA PRO A 151 3.35 -10.60 -1.48
C PRO A 151 3.55 -12.09 -1.23
N GLN A 152 3.24 -12.53 -0.02
CA GLN A 152 3.34 -13.93 0.38
C GLN A 152 1.93 -14.49 0.55
N ILE A 153 1.68 -15.70 0.04
CA ILE A 153 0.44 -16.46 0.30
C ILE A 153 0.74 -17.43 1.44
N ASN A 154 -0.02 -17.38 2.53
CA ASN A 154 0.23 -18.17 3.74
C ASN A 154 -0.65 -19.42 3.84
N CYS A 155 -1.63 -19.57 2.94
CA CYS A 155 -2.66 -20.61 3.02
C CYS A 155 -3.06 -21.07 1.62
N ALA A 156 -2.94 -22.37 1.35
CA ALA A 156 -3.31 -22.96 0.07
C ALA A 156 -4.83 -22.87 -0.19
N VAL A 157 -5.66 -23.10 0.83
CA VAL A 157 -7.12 -23.22 0.69
C VAL A 157 -7.84 -21.87 0.80
N CYS A 158 -7.48 -21.04 1.78
CA CYS A 158 -8.09 -19.72 1.98
C CYS A 158 -7.44 -18.56 1.21
N ASN A 159 -6.30 -18.77 0.54
CA ASN A 159 -5.53 -17.75 -0.19
C ASN A 159 -5.34 -16.45 0.61
N THR A 160 -5.09 -16.60 1.91
CA THR A 160 -4.63 -15.50 2.75
C THR A 160 -3.20 -15.14 2.39
N GLY A 161 -2.86 -13.87 2.60
CA GLY A 161 -1.51 -13.42 2.31
C GLY A 161 -1.21 -12.09 2.94
N ASP A 162 0.07 -11.80 3.03
CA ASP A 162 0.61 -10.59 3.62
C ASP A 162 1.68 -9.96 2.71
N ILE A 163 2.36 -8.94 3.22
CA ILE A 163 3.41 -8.22 2.48
C ILE A 163 4.72 -8.26 3.26
N HIS A 164 5.68 -9.03 2.75
CA HIS A 164 7.04 -9.05 3.26
C HIS A 164 7.81 -7.81 2.79
N ILE A 165 8.51 -7.14 3.71
CA ILE A 165 9.46 -6.06 3.38
C ILE A 165 10.85 -6.55 3.75
N ASN A 166 11.76 -6.61 2.78
CA ASN A 166 13.13 -7.06 2.98
C ASN A 166 13.19 -8.44 3.70
N GLY A 167 12.30 -9.36 3.32
CA GLY A 167 12.21 -10.70 3.88
C GLY A 167 11.67 -10.80 5.32
N MET A 168 11.28 -9.68 5.93
CA MET A 168 10.54 -9.65 7.21
C MET A 168 9.05 -9.88 6.94
N GLU A 169 8.41 -10.74 7.74
CA GLU A 169 6.99 -11.12 7.63
C GLU A 169 6.02 -9.94 7.70
N GLY A 170 4.80 -10.11 7.18
CA GLY A 170 3.81 -9.05 7.09
C GLY A 170 3.38 -8.46 8.44
N SER A 171 3.48 -9.22 9.52
CA SER A 171 3.23 -8.76 10.90
C SER A 171 4.19 -7.67 11.38
N TYR A 172 5.32 -7.48 10.70
CA TYR A 172 6.29 -6.41 10.94
C TYR A 172 6.10 -5.19 10.05
N SER A 173 5.19 -5.26 9.08
CA SER A 173 4.95 -4.23 8.08
C SER A 173 3.69 -3.44 8.43
N MET A 174 3.85 -2.15 8.68
CA MET A 174 2.71 -1.30 8.98
C MET A 174 2.03 -0.78 7.71
N ILE A 175 0.70 -0.79 7.67
CA ILE A 175 -0.05 -0.25 6.54
C ILE A 175 -1.01 0.84 7.02
N VAL A 176 -0.88 2.02 6.41
CA VAL A 176 -1.62 3.22 6.80
C VAL A 176 -2.35 3.80 5.60
N ILE A 177 -3.49 4.44 5.83
CA ILE A 177 -4.24 5.16 4.79
C ILE A 177 -4.19 6.64 5.12
N ASP A 178 -3.69 7.46 4.19
CA ASP A 178 -3.42 8.89 4.40
C ASP A 178 -2.60 9.18 5.68
N GLY A 179 -1.65 8.28 6.00
CA GLY A 179 -0.80 8.34 7.18
C GLY A 179 -1.46 7.86 8.49
N MET A 180 -2.69 7.35 8.45
CA MET A 180 -3.40 6.87 9.63
C MET A 180 -3.26 5.35 9.82
N PRO A 181 -2.86 4.86 11.02
CA PRO A 181 -2.93 3.44 11.36
C PRO A 181 -4.38 2.98 11.31
N VAL A 182 -4.68 2.16 10.32
CA VAL A 182 -5.98 1.47 10.25
C VAL A 182 -5.81 -0.05 10.18
N MET A 183 -4.58 -0.55 9.96
CA MET A 183 -4.25 -1.97 9.90
C MET A 183 -3.37 -2.38 11.10
N GLY A 184 -3.69 -3.51 11.72
CA GLY A 184 -2.96 -4.22 12.77
C GLY A 184 -3.75 -5.47 13.21
N GLY A 185 -3.11 -6.48 13.80
CA GLY A 185 -3.74 -7.76 14.19
C GLY A 185 -4.50 -8.42 13.04
N LEU A 186 -5.80 -8.74 13.21
CA LEU A 186 -6.66 -9.42 12.21
C LEU A 186 -6.60 -8.81 10.80
N ALA A 187 -6.36 -7.50 10.75
CA ALA A 187 -6.27 -6.75 9.51
C ALA A 187 -5.04 -7.09 8.64
N SER A 188 -3.97 -7.62 9.23
CA SER A 188 -2.70 -7.89 8.55
C SER A 188 -2.85 -8.97 7.48
N VAL A 189 -3.77 -9.91 7.68
CA VAL A 189 -3.98 -11.06 6.78
C VAL A 189 -5.11 -10.84 5.77
N TYR A 190 -6.30 -10.42 6.22
CA TYR A 190 -7.48 -10.29 5.35
C TYR A 190 -7.77 -8.87 4.88
N GLY A 191 -7.27 -7.87 5.60
CA GLY A 191 -7.64 -6.47 5.39
C GLY A 191 -7.05 -5.82 4.14
N LEU A 192 -5.92 -6.35 3.65
CA LEU A 192 -5.11 -5.71 2.62
C LEU A 192 -5.68 -5.88 1.22
N GLN A 193 -6.34 -7.01 0.95
CA GLN A 193 -6.98 -7.27 -0.33
C GLN A 193 -8.20 -6.35 -0.58
N GLY A 194 -8.77 -5.76 0.48
CA GLY A 194 -9.93 -4.86 0.43
C GLY A 194 -9.65 -3.39 0.15
N ILE A 195 -8.41 -2.99 -0.17
CA ILE A 195 -8.11 -1.63 -0.64
C ILE A 195 -8.17 -1.61 -2.17
N PRO A 196 -9.21 -1.02 -2.80
CA PRO A 196 -9.30 -0.99 -4.25
C PRO A 196 -8.29 0.01 -4.83
N THR A 197 -7.65 -0.36 -5.95
CA THR A 197 -6.68 0.52 -6.65
C THR A 197 -7.33 1.82 -7.15
N SER A 198 -8.65 1.83 -7.33
CA SER A 198 -9.44 2.98 -7.81
C SER A 198 -9.43 4.19 -6.85
N ILE A 199 -9.15 4.01 -5.56
CA ILE A 199 -9.07 5.14 -4.60
C ILE A 199 -7.62 5.65 -4.40
N ILE A 200 -6.63 4.93 -4.91
CA ILE A 200 -5.21 5.19 -4.66
C ILE A 200 -4.68 6.28 -5.60
N HIS A 201 -3.97 7.26 -5.04
CA HIS A 201 -3.21 8.26 -5.79
C HIS A 201 -1.75 7.83 -5.96
N GLN A 202 -1.14 7.40 -4.85
CA GLN A 202 0.21 6.85 -4.80
C GLN A 202 0.36 5.97 -3.56
N LEU A 203 1.38 5.12 -3.57
CA LEU A 203 1.87 4.38 -2.43
C LEU A 203 3.22 4.96 -2.02
N GLU A 204 3.41 5.23 -0.74
CA GLU A 204 4.72 5.58 -0.17
C GLU A 204 5.22 4.39 0.64
N VAL A 205 6.40 3.87 0.31
CA VAL A 205 7.03 2.74 1.03
C VAL A 205 8.26 3.24 1.76
N VAL A 206 8.26 3.09 3.08
CA VAL A 206 9.42 3.32 3.95
C VAL A 206 9.95 1.98 4.39
N LYS A 207 11.19 1.65 4.02
CA LYS A 207 11.86 0.41 4.41
C LYS A 207 12.73 0.67 5.64
N GLY A 208 12.56 -0.17 6.66
CA GLY A 208 13.20 -0.02 7.96
C GLY A 208 12.32 0.70 8.99
N PRO A 209 12.85 0.90 10.21
CA PRO A 209 12.07 1.16 11.40
C PRO A 209 11.38 2.52 11.34
N SER A 210 10.05 2.51 11.46
CA SER A 210 9.22 3.70 11.47
C SER A 210 8.49 3.91 12.81
N SER A 211 8.80 3.09 13.83
CA SER A 211 8.15 3.10 15.14
C SER A 211 8.24 4.43 15.89
N THR A 212 9.28 5.25 15.70
CA THR A 212 9.37 6.57 16.37
C THR A 212 8.19 7.50 16.04
N LEU A 213 7.63 7.43 14.82
CA LEU A 213 6.48 8.26 14.44
C LEU A 213 5.15 7.54 14.54
N TYR A 214 5.15 6.23 14.27
CA TYR A 214 3.93 5.45 14.09
C TYR A 214 3.62 4.47 15.23
N GLY A 215 4.57 4.19 16.12
CA GLY A 215 4.38 3.30 17.27
C GLY A 215 4.65 1.83 16.96
N SER A 216 3.88 0.94 17.58
CA SER A 216 4.00 -0.51 17.44
C SER A 216 3.75 -0.99 16.00
N GLU A 217 4.34 -2.12 15.62
CA GLU A 217 4.17 -2.84 14.32
C GLU A 217 4.94 -2.26 13.11
N ALA A 218 5.57 -1.08 13.22
CA ALA A 218 6.36 -0.49 12.13
C ALA A 218 7.85 -0.91 12.14
N MET A 219 8.11 -2.20 12.36
CA MET A 219 9.46 -2.76 12.55
C MET A 219 10.21 -2.93 11.22
N ALA A 220 9.56 -3.56 10.24
CA ALA A 220 10.10 -3.80 8.91
C ALA A 220 9.99 -2.56 8.02
N GLY A 221 8.93 -1.78 8.22
CA GLY A 221 8.63 -0.65 7.37
C GLY A 221 7.19 -0.17 7.50
N LEU A 222 6.84 0.70 6.56
CA LEU A 222 5.53 1.31 6.44
C LEU A 222 5.15 1.40 4.96
N ILE A 223 3.93 0.99 4.61
CA ILE A 223 3.29 1.30 3.33
C ILE A 223 2.14 2.25 3.60
N ASN A 224 2.24 3.47 3.08
CA ASN A 224 1.19 4.48 3.19
C ASN A 224 0.43 4.61 1.88
N VAL A 225 -0.87 4.30 1.93
CA VAL A 225 -1.82 4.46 0.84
C VAL A 225 -2.33 5.90 0.85
N ILE A 226 -1.80 6.71 -0.05
CA ILE A 226 -2.28 8.08 -0.25
C ILE A 226 -3.50 8.03 -1.17
N THR A 227 -4.65 8.48 -0.68
CA THR A 227 -5.90 8.44 -1.44
C THR A 227 -6.05 9.66 -2.35
N LYS A 228 -6.84 9.51 -3.42
CA LYS A 228 -7.09 10.57 -4.41
C LYS A 228 -7.59 11.86 -3.76
N ASN A 229 -7.16 12.99 -4.32
CA ASN A 229 -7.63 14.31 -3.93
C ASN A 229 -8.94 14.64 -4.66
N VAL A 230 -9.98 15.03 -3.91
CA VAL A 230 -11.30 15.43 -4.42
C VAL A 230 -11.22 16.45 -5.56
N ASP A 231 -10.25 17.35 -5.50
CA ASP A 231 -10.10 18.44 -6.46
C ASP A 231 -9.74 17.93 -7.85
N CYS A 232 -9.03 16.82 -7.96
CA CYS A 232 -8.50 16.29 -9.22
C CYS A 232 -9.33 15.11 -9.76
N LEU A 233 -10.55 14.92 -9.27
CA LEU A 233 -11.44 13.84 -9.69
C LEU A 233 -12.43 14.28 -10.78
N PRO A 234 -12.74 13.38 -11.73
CA PRO A 234 -13.89 13.57 -12.62
C PRO A 234 -15.20 13.53 -11.85
N LYS A 235 -16.32 13.85 -12.52
CA LYS A 235 -17.64 13.79 -11.87
C LYS A 235 -18.00 12.35 -11.55
N VAL A 236 -17.81 11.47 -12.52
CA VAL A 236 -18.02 10.03 -12.36
C VAL A 236 -16.88 9.27 -13.04
N SER A 237 -16.38 8.22 -12.39
CA SER A 237 -15.46 7.24 -12.98
C SER A 237 -16.00 5.85 -12.71
N ILE A 238 -16.03 5.01 -13.74
CA ILE A 238 -16.38 3.61 -13.65
C ILE A 238 -15.17 2.82 -14.13
N ASP A 239 -14.59 2.04 -13.23
CA ASP A 239 -13.51 1.11 -13.52
C ASP A 239 -14.10 -0.31 -13.46
N PHE A 240 -13.85 -1.15 -14.47
CA PHE A 240 -14.38 -2.51 -14.51
C PHE A 240 -13.32 -3.49 -15.02
N MET A 241 -13.43 -4.73 -14.58
CA MET A 241 -12.54 -5.83 -14.93
C MET A 241 -13.31 -7.15 -14.91
N ALA A 242 -13.01 -8.03 -15.86
CA ALA A 242 -13.44 -9.42 -15.91
C ALA A 242 -12.25 -10.31 -16.27
N SER A 243 -12.20 -11.52 -15.73
CA SER A 243 -11.12 -12.48 -15.96
C SER A 243 -11.64 -13.81 -16.52
N SER A 244 -10.79 -14.59 -17.19
CA SER A 244 -11.15 -15.90 -17.74
C SER A 244 -11.43 -16.93 -16.66
N TRP A 245 -10.94 -16.69 -15.44
CA TRP A 245 -11.29 -17.49 -14.26
C TRP A 245 -12.70 -17.17 -13.74
N GLY A 246 -13.32 -16.07 -14.17
CA GLY A 246 -14.64 -15.64 -13.72
C GLY A 246 -14.61 -14.58 -12.61
N GLU A 247 -13.45 -13.95 -12.37
CA GLU A 247 -13.36 -12.81 -11.46
C GLU A 247 -13.98 -11.58 -12.14
N ILE A 248 -14.87 -10.89 -11.44
CA ILE A 248 -15.50 -9.66 -11.90
C ILE A 248 -15.26 -8.58 -10.85
N GLN A 249 -14.82 -7.40 -11.28
CA GLN A 249 -14.74 -6.23 -10.44
C GLN A 249 -15.36 -5.02 -11.11
N THR A 250 -16.11 -4.24 -10.32
CA THR A 250 -16.64 -2.94 -10.74
C THR A 250 -16.43 -1.92 -9.62
N SER A 251 -15.84 -0.78 -9.96
CA SER A 251 -15.59 0.34 -9.07
C SER A 251 -16.26 1.60 -9.62
N LEU A 252 -17.21 2.16 -8.87
CA LEU A 252 -17.91 3.39 -9.20
C LEU A 252 -17.42 4.50 -8.26
N LEU A 253 -16.72 5.50 -8.80
CA LEU A 253 -16.35 6.72 -8.09
C LEU A 253 -17.25 7.87 -8.54
N VAL A 254 -17.79 8.61 -7.57
CA VAL A 254 -18.64 9.79 -7.81
C VAL A 254 -18.15 10.97 -6.96
N LYS A 255 -17.88 12.10 -7.61
CA LYS A 255 -17.63 13.37 -6.94
C LYS A 255 -18.97 13.99 -6.52
N THR A 256 -19.31 13.84 -5.25
CA THR A 256 -20.65 14.14 -4.72
C THR A 256 -20.88 15.62 -4.45
N ILE A 257 -20.03 16.22 -3.63
CA ILE A 257 -20.13 17.63 -3.23
C ILE A 257 -18.88 18.34 -3.69
N ASN A 258 -19.03 19.47 -4.37
CA ASN A 258 -17.90 20.30 -4.82
C ASN A 258 -18.24 21.78 -4.69
N ASN A 259 -18.21 22.31 -3.46
CA ASN A 259 -18.39 23.74 -3.20
C ASN A 259 -17.22 24.28 -2.35
N LYS A 260 -17.26 25.59 -2.02
CA LYS A 260 -16.18 26.25 -1.29
C LYS A 260 -16.00 25.78 0.16
N ARG A 261 -17.03 25.15 0.77
CA ARG A 261 -17.01 24.70 2.18
C ARG A 261 -16.83 23.21 2.32
N ILE A 262 -17.34 22.40 1.40
CA ILE A 262 -17.31 20.95 1.45
C ILE A 262 -16.95 20.44 0.06
N LYS A 263 -15.93 19.57 0.03
CA LYS A 263 -15.60 18.78 -1.15
C LYS A 263 -15.58 17.31 -0.76
N SER A 264 -16.33 16.48 -1.47
CA SER A 264 -16.50 15.07 -1.15
C SER A 264 -16.50 14.20 -2.41
N PHE A 265 -16.01 12.97 -2.29
CA PHE A 265 -16.26 11.90 -3.25
C PHE A 265 -16.59 10.60 -2.52
N LEU A 266 -17.34 9.74 -3.19
CA LEU A 266 -17.62 8.39 -2.76
C LEU A 266 -17.09 7.39 -3.78
N THR A 267 -16.85 6.16 -3.34
CA THR A 267 -16.48 5.03 -4.18
C THR A 267 -17.18 3.79 -3.66
N PHE A 268 -17.82 3.05 -4.56
CA PHE A 268 -18.36 1.72 -4.32
C PHE A 268 -17.57 0.73 -5.17
N ASP A 269 -17.00 -0.29 -4.56
CA ASP A 269 -16.24 -1.35 -5.23
C ASP A 269 -16.85 -2.71 -4.91
N ILE A 270 -17.11 -3.49 -5.94
CA ILE A 270 -17.68 -4.83 -5.86
C ILE A 270 -16.71 -5.78 -6.55
N PHE A 271 -16.27 -6.82 -5.85
CA PHE A 271 -15.50 -7.93 -6.40
C PHE A 271 -16.27 -9.23 -6.20
N ASP A 272 -16.42 -10.01 -7.27
CA ASP A 272 -17.08 -11.32 -7.25
C ASP A 272 -16.20 -12.35 -7.98
N TYR A 273 -15.86 -13.42 -7.29
CA TYR A 273 -15.29 -14.63 -7.86
C TYR A 273 -16.06 -15.82 -7.28
N SER A 274 -16.96 -16.37 -8.09
CA SER A 274 -17.90 -17.43 -7.69
C SER A 274 -17.72 -18.72 -8.49
N ASN A 275 -16.62 -18.86 -9.23
CA ASN A 275 -16.37 -19.99 -10.12
C ASN A 275 -15.31 -20.92 -9.50
N PRO A 276 -15.69 -22.07 -8.89
CA PRO A 276 -14.73 -23.00 -8.33
C PRO A 276 -13.94 -23.69 -9.46
N ILE A 277 -12.62 -23.73 -9.32
CA ILE A 277 -11.69 -24.31 -10.29
C ILE A 277 -10.70 -25.18 -9.51
N ASP A 278 -10.42 -26.37 -10.06
CA ASP A 278 -9.43 -27.34 -9.60
C ASP A 278 -8.69 -27.86 -10.83
N ASN A 279 -7.58 -27.20 -11.20
CA ASN A 279 -6.76 -27.62 -12.35
C ASN A 279 -5.69 -28.64 -11.95
N ASN A 280 -5.29 -28.67 -10.68
CA ASN A 280 -4.26 -29.57 -10.17
C ASN A 280 -4.81 -30.98 -9.81
N ALA A 281 -6.14 -31.13 -9.82
CA ALA A 281 -6.91 -32.33 -9.55
C ALA A 281 -6.69 -32.93 -8.15
N ASP A 282 -6.44 -32.07 -7.15
CA ASP A 282 -6.31 -32.49 -5.74
C ASP A 282 -7.66 -32.55 -5.00
N GLY A 283 -8.75 -32.14 -5.66
CA GLY A 283 -10.11 -32.14 -5.11
C GLY A 283 -10.48 -30.86 -4.36
N PHE A 284 -9.58 -29.88 -4.27
CA PHE A 284 -9.76 -28.59 -3.63
C PHE A 284 -9.83 -27.45 -4.66
N THR A 285 -10.42 -26.34 -4.24
CA THR A 285 -10.39 -25.10 -5.03
C THR A 285 -8.96 -24.54 -5.10
N ASP A 286 -8.43 -24.32 -6.31
CA ASP A 286 -7.15 -23.64 -6.56
C ASP A 286 -7.12 -22.21 -5.98
N LEU A 287 -8.28 -21.56 -5.99
CA LEU A 287 -8.49 -20.23 -5.43
C LEU A 287 -9.78 -20.19 -4.61
N SER A 288 -9.71 -19.55 -3.45
CA SER A 288 -10.83 -19.23 -2.60
C SER A 288 -11.78 -18.29 -3.34
N LEU A 289 -13.04 -18.71 -3.44
CA LEU A 289 -14.14 -17.90 -3.93
C LEU A 289 -14.39 -16.76 -2.95
N ARG A 290 -14.76 -15.60 -3.47
CA ARG A 290 -14.97 -14.41 -2.63
C ARG A 290 -15.95 -13.43 -3.26
N LYS A 291 -16.82 -12.88 -2.42
CA LYS A 291 -17.70 -11.74 -2.71
C LYS A 291 -17.37 -10.63 -1.74
N ARG A 292 -16.93 -9.49 -2.26
CA ARG A 292 -16.53 -8.33 -1.46
C ARG A 292 -17.26 -7.07 -1.91
N TYR A 293 -17.75 -6.33 -0.93
CA TYR A 293 -18.32 -5.00 -1.09
C TYR A 293 -17.51 -4.00 -0.28
N THR A 294 -16.98 -2.97 -0.94
CA THR A 294 -16.25 -1.89 -0.28
C THR A 294 -16.90 -0.55 -0.59
N PHE A 295 -17.21 0.20 0.46
CA PHE A 295 -17.64 1.59 0.36
C PHE A 295 -16.55 2.48 0.94
N PHE A 296 -16.19 3.53 0.20
CA PHE A 296 -15.24 4.54 0.65
C PHE A 296 -15.82 5.93 0.45
N ASN A 297 -15.69 6.80 1.44
CA ASN A 297 -16.04 8.20 1.32
C ASN A 297 -14.95 9.08 1.93
N LYS A 298 -14.61 10.15 1.22
CA LYS A 298 -13.68 11.17 1.72
C LYS A 298 -14.32 12.55 1.61
N MET A 299 -14.38 13.26 2.73
CA MET A 299 -14.92 14.61 2.84
C MET A 299 -13.84 15.57 3.36
N ASN A 300 -13.71 16.71 2.69
CA ASN A 300 -12.86 17.83 3.08
C ASN A 300 -13.75 19.02 3.43
N PHE A 301 -13.73 19.43 4.69
CA PHE A 301 -14.47 20.57 5.22
C PHE A 301 -13.55 21.79 5.35
N TYR A 302 -13.81 22.80 4.56
CA TYR A 302 -13.05 24.05 4.48
C TYR A 302 -13.72 25.12 5.33
N SER A 303 -12.94 25.73 6.23
CA SER A 303 -13.35 26.92 6.96
C SER A 303 -13.06 28.17 6.12
N LEU A 304 -13.98 29.14 6.13
CA LEU A 304 -13.76 30.45 5.49
C LEU A 304 -12.54 31.19 6.07
N LYS A 305 -12.21 30.93 7.33
CA LYS A 305 -11.03 31.52 8.01
C LYS A 305 -9.72 30.80 7.68
N ASN A 306 -9.78 29.57 7.16
CA ASN A 306 -8.60 28.77 6.85
C ASN A 306 -8.83 27.90 5.59
N PRO A 307 -8.95 28.51 4.40
CA PRO A 307 -9.34 27.81 3.17
C PRO A 307 -8.29 26.82 2.67
N ASN A 308 -7.05 26.88 3.18
CA ASN A 308 -5.95 26.04 2.72
C ASN A 308 -5.77 24.75 3.54
N ASN A 309 -6.47 24.61 4.66
CA ASN A 309 -6.28 23.49 5.59
C ASN A 309 -7.65 22.91 6.01
N PRO A 310 -8.25 22.06 5.16
CA PRO A 310 -9.54 21.46 5.50
C PRO A 310 -9.41 20.47 6.65
N PHE A 311 -10.49 20.33 7.42
CA PHE A 311 -10.73 19.13 8.20
C PHE A 311 -11.04 17.99 7.23
N LYS A 312 -10.27 16.91 7.28
CA LYS A 312 -10.43 15.74 6.44
C LYS A 312 -11.10 14.64 7.26
N LEU A 313 -12.13 14.02 6.68
CA LEU A 313 -12.80 12.85 7.20
C LEU A 313 -12.79 11.79 6.10
N SER A 314 -12.41 10.57 6.46
CA SER A 314 -12.45 9.39 5.60
C SER A 314 -13.23 8.29 6.33
N LEU A 315 -14.09 7.62 5.59
CA LEU A 315 -14.93 6.52 6.06
C LEU A 315 -14.74 5.36 5.08
N ARG A 316 -14.47 4.17 5.60
CA ARG A 316 -14.44 2.94 4.81
C ARG A 316 -15.27 1.86 5.50
N PHE A 317 -16.09 1.18 4.71
CA PHE A 317 -16.78 -0.04 5.11
C PHE A 317 -16.40 -1.14 4.13
N MET A 318 -16.12 -2.34 4.66
CA MET A 318 -15.81 -3.52 3.87
C MET A 318 -16.57 -4.71 4.45
N ASN A 319 -17.27 -5.43 3.59
CA ASN A 319 -17.82 -6.75 3.88
C ASN A 319 -17.24 -7.74 2.87
N GLU A 320 -16.77 -8.89 3.34
CA GLU A 320 -16.29 -9.98 2.50
C GLU A 320 -16.84 -11.33 3.01
N ASN A 321 -17.38 -12.13 2.09
CA ASN A 321 -17.62 -13.55 2.29
C ASN A 321 -16.65 -14.31 1.39
N ARG A 322 -15.81 -15.16 1.99
CA ARG A 322 -14.80 -15.97 1.32
C ARG A 322 -15.00 -17.43 1.68
N TRP A 323 -14.77 -18.32 0.72
CA TRP A 323 -14.59 -19.73 1.02
C TRP A 323 -13.62 -20.42 0.04
N GLY A 324 -12.89 -21.42 0.53
CA GLY A 324 -12.14 -22.39 -0.28
C GLY A 324 -12.23 -23.76 0.36
N GLY A 325 -11.98 -24.84 -0.39
CA GLY A 325 -12.10 -26.19 0.16
C GLY A 325 -12.41 -27.23 -0.91
N GLN A 326 -12.99 -28.35 -0.49
CA GLN A 326 -13.36 -29.43 -1.42
C GLN A 326 -14.39 -28.94 -2.45
N MET A 327 -14.27 -29.39 -3.70
CA MET A 327 -15.10 -28.90 -4.83
C MET A 327 -16.62 -29.08 -4.65
N ASN A 328 -17.05 -30.05 -3.84
CA ASN A 328 -18.46 -30.32 -3.55
C ASN A 328 -18.96 -29.59 -2.28
N TRP A 329 -18.12 -28.80 -1.63
CA TRP A 329 -18.47 -28.04 -0.44
C TRP A 329 -19.48 -26.94 -0.77
N ASN A 330 -20.39 -26.67 0.18
CA ASN A 330 -21.29 -25.53 0.13
C ASN A 330 -21.61 -25.06 1.56
N GLU A 331 -22.30 -23.93 1.69
CA GLU A 331 -22.53 -23.28 2.99
C GLU A 331 -23.26 -24.15 4.02
N SER A 332 -24.00 -25.20 3.63
CA SER A 332 -24.64 -26.11 4.59
C SER A 332 -23.65 -26.99 5.35
N PHE A 333 -22.43 -27.19 4.82
CA PHE A 333 -21.35 -27.95 5.45
C PHE A 333 -20.44 -27.09 6.33
N ARG A 334 -20.68 -25.78 6.41
CA ARG A 334 -19.91 -24.84 7.23
C ARG A 334 -19.91 -25.28 8.70
N GLY A 335 -18.73 -25.51 9.27
CA GLY A 335 -18.59 -25.98 10.66
C GLY A 335 -18.86 -27.48 10.85
N SER A 336 -19.02 -28.26 9.77
CA SER A 336 -19.16 -29.71 9.83
C SER A 336 -17.83 -30.43 9.58
N ASN A 337 -17.82 -31.74 9.85
CA ASN A 337 -16.70 -32.64 9.54
C ASN A 337 -16.99 -33.57 8.33
N GLN A 338 -17.99 -33.23 7.49
CA GLN A 338 -18.39 -34.05 6.35
C GLN A 338 -17.63 -33.70 5.07
N LEU A 339 -17.58 -32.41 4.75
CA LEU A 339 -16.77 -31.86 3.66
C LEU A 339 -15.94 -30.72 4.22
N TYR A 340 -14.65 -30.72 3.91
CA TYR A 340 -13.73 -29.70 4.37
C TYR A 340 -13.90 -28.41 3.56
N GLY A 341 -14.02 -27.31 4.27
CA GLY A 341 -14.03 -25.98 3.69
C GLY A 341 -13.61 -24.96 4.73
N GLU A 342 -12.85 -23.97 4.25
CA GLU A 342 -12.44 -22.79 4.99
C GLU A 342 -13.34 -21.63 4.58
N SER A 343 -14.27 -21.23 5.43
CA SER A 343 -15.19 -20.13 5.18
C SER A 343 -14.90 -18.97 6.12
N ILE A 344 -14.67 -17.78 5.58
CA ILE A 344 -14.35 -16.57 6.35
C ILE A 344 -15.33 -15.46 6.00
N LEU A 345 -15.99 -14.93 7.01
CA LEU A 345 -16.85 -13.76 6.94
C LEU A 345 -16.17 -12.60 7.66
N THR A 346 -15.99 -11.49 6.96
CA THR A 346 -15.30 -10.30 7.48
C THR A 346 -16.18 -9.08 7.34
N ASP A 347 -16.41 -8.39 8.46
CA ASP A 347 -17.01 -7.05 8.49
C ASP A 347 -16.02 -6.05 9.06
N ARG A 348 -15.88 -4.91 8.40
CA ARG A 348 -14.91 -3.89 8.81
C ARG A 348 -15.40 -2.48 8.59
N VAL A 349 -15.17 -1.63 9.60
CA VAL A 349 -15.44 -0.20 9.57
C VAL A 349 -14.17 0.54 9.95
N GLU A 350 -13.80 1.54 9.15
CA GLU A 350 -12.68 2.42 9.43
C GLU A 350 -13.06 3.87 9.29
N VAL A 351 -12.58 4.69 10.22
CA VAL A 351 -12.74 6.13 10.23
C VAL A 351 -11.36 6.75 10.39
N GLY A 352 -11.03 7.71 9.55
CA GLY A 352 -9.80 8.48 9.65
C GLY A 352 -10.09 9.98 9.60
N THR A 353 -9.47 10.75 10.48
CA THR A 353 -9.59 12.21 10.54
C THR A 353 -8.23 12.89 10.53
N SER A 354 -8.18 14.08 9.94
CA SER A 354 -6.99 14.93 9.99
C SER A 354 -7.39 16.39 10.01
N TYR A 355 -6.90 17.14 10.99
CA TYR A 355 -7.14 18.56 11.15
C TYR A 355 -5.84 19.31 11.40
N ARG A 356 -5.62 20.40 10.66
CA ARG A 356 -4.55 21.35 10.95
C ARG A 356 -5.13 22.64 11.51
N PHE A 357 -4.76 22.98 12.73
CA PHE A 357 -5.27 24.17 13.39
C PHE A 357 -4.74 25.45 12.71
N PRO A 358 -5.54 26.53 12.68
CA PRO A 358 -5.16 27.83 12.12
C PRO A 358 -4.23 28.60 13.06
N THR A 359 -3.08 28.04 13.40
CA THR A 359 -2.09 28.64 14.31
C THR A 359 -0.82 29.04 13.56
N LYS A 360 -0.06 30.01 14.09
CA LYS A 360 1.21 30.45 13.51
C LYS A 360 2.22 29.29 13.42
N GLU A 361 2.33 28.54 14.51
CA GLU A 361 3.06 27.28 14.53
C GLU A 361 2.12 26.15 14.08
N ARG A 362 2.66 25.12 13.44
CA ARG A 362 1.81 24.09 12.82
C ARG A 362 1.41 23.06 13.88
N LEU A 363 0.15 23.11 14.27
CA LEU A 363 -0.50 22.10 15.10
C LEU A 363 -1.38 21.20 14.22
N THR A 364 -1.26 19.89 14.36
CA THR A 364 -2.07 18.92 13.61
C THR A 364 -2.58 17.84 14.54
N TRP A 365 -3.89 17.58 14.48
CA TRP A 365 -4.54 16.47 15.13
C TRP A 365 -4.96 15.46 14.07
N ASN A 366 -4.65 14.20 14.33
CA ASN A 366 -4.95 13.06 13.48
C ASN A 366 -5.60 11.99 14.36
N SER A 367 -6.64 11.33 13.87
CA SER A 367 -7.29 10.24 14.60
C SER A 367 -7.71 9.14 13.63
N SER A 368 -7.69 7.90 14.10
CA SER A 368 -8.32 6.79 13.40
C SER A 368 -9.04 5.86 14.36
N TYR A 369 -10.02 5.15 13.82
CA TYR A 369 -10.78 4.12 14.48
C TYR A 369 -10.97 2.98 13.48
N SER A 370 -10.72 1.75 13.90
CA SER A 370 -10.96 0.54 13.13
C SER A 370 -11.73 -0.45 13.99
N TRP A 371 -12.81 -0.99 13.44
CA TRP A 371 -13.57 -2.10 13.99
C TRP A 371 -13.51 -3.24 12.97
N HIS A 372 -13.07 -4.41 13.40
CA HIS A 372 -12.91 -5.59 12.56
C HIS A 372 -13.53 -6.79 13.27
N LYS A 373 -14.56 -7.37 12.66
CA LYS A 373 -15.15 -8.62 13.09
C LYS A 373 -14.90 -9.70 12.05
N GLN A 374 -14.40 -10.84 12.50
CA GLN A 374 -14.14 -11.99 11.67
C GLN A 374 -14.83 -13.21 12.27
N LYS A 375 -15.59 -13.92 11.44
CA LYS A 375 -16.17 -15.23 11.77
C LYS A 375 -15.70 -16.23 10.74
N SER A 376 -14.98 -17.24 11.19
CA SER A 376 -14.34 -18.22 10.32
C SER A 376 -14.66 -19.64 10.75
N TRP A 377 -14.65 -20.55 9.79
CA TRP A 377 -14.78 -21.98 9.97
C TRP A 377 -13.69 -22.64 9.14
N TYR A 378 -12.88 -23.48 9.76
CA TYR A 378 -11.84 -24.28 9.11
C TYR A 378 -12.22 -25.74 9.33
N GLY A 379 -12.97 -26.31 8.38
CA GLY A 379 -13.68 -27.56 8.63
C GLY A 379 -14.69 -27.41 9.76
N ASN A 380 -14.51 -28.16 10.85
CA ASN A 380 -15.34 -28.11 12.06
C ASN A 380 -14.81 -27.14 13.13
N ASN A 381 -13.61 -26.59 12.96
CA ASN A 381 -13.03 -25.62 13.89
C ASN A 381 -13.60 -24.23 13.64
N THR A 382 -14.15 -23.60 14.68
CA THR A 382 -14.71 -22.25 14.59
C THR A 382 -13.76 -21.21 15.15
N TYR A 383 -13.55 -20.12 14.43
CA TYR A 383 -12.74 -18.98 14.88
C TYR A 383 -13.55 -17.68 14.77
N ASN A 384 -13.91 -17.12 15.91
CA ASN A 384 -14.62 -15.85 16.02
C ASN A 384 -13.72 -14.85 16.71
N ALA A 385 -13.38 -13.76 16.01
CA ALA A 385 -12.51 -12.74 16.54
C ALA A 385 -13.10 -11.34 16.32
N LEU A 386 -12.86 -10.47 17.30
CA LEU A 386 -13.23 -9.07 17.29
C LEU A 386 -12.03 -8.23 17.68
N GLN A 387 -11.70 -7.24 16.86
CA GLN A 387 -10.67 -6.27 17.15
C GLN A 387 -11.17 -4.84 16.98
N VAL A 388 -10.84 -3.99 17.95
CA VAL A 388 -11.06 -2.54 17.89
C VAL A 388 -9.74 -1.84 18.12
N ILE A 389 -9.35 -0.99 17.17
CA ILE A 389 -8.16 -0.15 17.28
C ILE A 389 -8.60 1.31 17.27
N GLY A 390 -8.27 2.04 18.33
CA GLY A 390 -8.40 3.49 18.40
C GLY A 390 -7.02 4.12 18.37
N PHE A 391 -6.83 5.17 17.58
CA PHE A 391 -5.59 5.93 17.54
C PHE A 391 -5.87 7.43 17.48
N SER A 392 -5.11 8.20 18.24
CA SER A 392 -5.14 9.66 18.21
C SER A 392 -3.73 10.19 18.38
N GLN A 393 -3.37 11.17 17.55
CA GLN A 393 -2.05 11.78 17.55
C GLN A 393 -2.18 13.29 17.42
N PHE A 394 -1.53 14.00 18.33
CA PHE A 394 -1.37 15.44 18.29
C PHE A 394 0.09 15.76 18.00
N THR A 395 0.32 16.65 17.04
CA THR A 395 1.68 17.05 16.65
C THR A 395 1.83 18.56 16.65
N TRP A 396 2.96 19.02 17.17
CA TRP A 396 3.38 20.40 17.16
C TRP A 396 4.70 20.52 16.40
N ARG A 397 4.71 21.39 15.39
CA ARG A 397 5.89 21.66 14.59
C ARG A 397 6.29 23.12 14.68
N LYS A 398 7.56 23.32 15.00
CA LYS A 398 8.21 24.63 15.10
C LYS A 398 9.42 24.67 14.18
N LYS A 399 9.42 25.61 13.24
CA LYS A 399 10.59 25.93 12.41
C LYS A 399 11.30 27.11 13.09
N TRP A 400 12.43 26.86 13.73
CA TRP A 400 13.18 27.92 14.41
C TRP A 400 13.99 28.77 13.42
N ASN A 401 14.58 28.13 12.42
CA ASN A 401 15.23 28.74 11.28
C ASN A 401 15.25 27.72 10.12
N GLU A 402 15.83 28.06 8.97
CA GLU A 402 15.91 27.12 7.83
C GLU A 402 16.75 25.86 8.11
N LYS A 403 17.64 25.94 9.10
CA LYS A 403 18.53 24.84 9.50
C LYS A 403 17.92 23.93 10.55
N PHE A 404 16.97 24.40 11.36
CA PHE A 404 16.49 23.67 12.54
C PHE A 404 14.97 23.60 12.60
N ASN A 405 14.45 22.38 12.44
CA ASN A 405 13.03 22.07 12.56
C ASN A 405 12.79 21.10 13.71
N LEU A 406 11.77 21.40 14.51
CA LEU A 406 11.29 20.54 15.57
C LEU A 406 9.91 20.01 15.25
N LEU A 407 9.72 18.73 15.50
CA LEU A 407 8.43 18.07 15.60
C LEU A 407 8.35 17.43 16.98
N SER A 408 7.33 17.75 17.76
CA SER A 408 6.96 16.96 18.92
C SER A 408 5.54 16.45 18.77
N GLY A 409 5.20 15.41 19.51
CA GLY A 409 3.83 14.93 19.53
C GLY A 409 3.51 14.02 20.69
N LEU A 410 2.20 13.89 20.89
CA LEU A 410 1.58 12.95 21.81
C LEU A 410 0.76 11.99 20.96
N ALA A 411 0.81 10.70 21.30
CA ALA A 411 0.06 9.66 20.63
C ALA A 411 -0.63 8.81 21.69
N LEU A 412 -1.81 8.30 21.35
CA LEU A 412 -2.56 7.37 22.17
C LEU A 412 -3.09 6.28 21.24
N ARG A 413 -2.71 5.03 21.50
CA ARG A 413 -3.32 3.86 20.86
C ARG A 413 -4.09 3.07 21.92
N TYR A 414 -5.28 2.63 21.54
CA TYR A 414 -6.09 1.67 22.27
C TYR A 414 -6.27 0.45 21.36
N ASN A 415 -6.09 -0.74 21.92
CA ASN A 415 -6.36 -1.98 21.23
C ASN A 415 -7.21 -2.86 22.14
N TYR A 416 -8.34 -3.29 21.61
CA TYR A 416 -9.18 -4.33 22.18
C TYR A 416 -9.14 -5.52 21.21
N TYR A 417 -8.89 -6.70 21.74
CA TYR A 417 -8.82 -7.93 20.99
C TYR A 417 -9.46 -9.06 21.80
N ASP A 418 -10.36 -9.80 21.16
CA ASP A 418 -11.01 -10.96 21.73
C ASP A 418 -11.18 -12.02 20.65
N ASP A 419 -10.86 -13.27 20.99
CA ASP A 419 -11.10 -14.44 20.14
C ASP A 419 -11.50 -15.65 20.98
N ASN A 420 -11.98 -16.71 20.32
CA ASN A 420 -12.42 -17.94 20.99
C ASN A 420 -11.35 -19.05 21.00
N THR A 421 -10.06 -18.70 20.88
CA THR A 421 -8.96 -19.66 20.87
C THR A 421 -8.41 -19.91 22.27
N PRO A 422 -7.69 -21.03 22.50
CA PRO A 422 -7.05 -21.31 23.78
C PRO A 422 -6.02 -20.27 24.24
N ALA A 423 -5.46 -19.44 23.35
CA ALA A 423 -4.52 -18.37 23.77
C ALA A 423 -5.24 -17.22 24.48
N THR A 424 -6.50 -16.98 24.12
CA THR A 424 -7.26 -15.83 24.61
C THR A 424 -8.20 -16.31 25.70
N THR A 425 -7.64 -16.52 26.89
CA THR A 425 -8.42 -16.95 28.06
C THR A 425 -9.33 -15.84 28.62
N ASN A 426 -8.94 -14.58 28.42
CA ASN A 426 -9.71 -13.38 28.75
C ASN A 426 -9.53 -12.34 27.63
N GLU A 427 -10.50 -11.43 27.51
CA GLU A 427 -10.42 -10.29 26.58
C GLU A 427 -9.12 -9.48 26.80
N ASN A 428 -8.36 -9.27 25.72
CA ASN A 428 -7.10 -8.55 25.78
C ASN A 428 -7.31 -7.09 25.38
N SER A 429 -7.23 -6.19 26.36
CA SER A 429 -7.30 -4.76 26.11
C SER A 429 -6.10 -4.02 26.70
N TRP A 430 -5.50 -3.14 25.90
CA TRP A 430 -4.35 -2.37 26.33
C TRP A 430 -4.36 -0.96 25.76
N TRP A 431 -3.72 -0.08 26.51
CA TRP A 431 -3.46 1.30 26.13
C TRP A 431 -1.97 1.50 25.92
N LEU A 432 -1.65 2.37 24.97
CA LEU A 432 -0.28 2.75 24.62
C LEU A 432 -0.19 4.26 24.40
N PRO A 433 -0.30 5.07 25.47
CA PRO A 433 0.09 6.46 25.42
C PRO A 433 1.60 6.57 25.15
N GLY A 434 1.96 7.51 24.28
CA GLY A 434 3.33 7.78 23.92
C GLY A 434 3.60 9.24 23.65
N ALA A 435 4.83 9.65 23.92
CA ALA A 435 5.33 10.98 23.60
C ALA A 435 6.58 10.86 22.73
N PHE A 436 6.70 11.73 21.73
CA PHE A 436 7.83 11.72 20.83
C PHE A 436 8.33 13.12 20.50
N LEU A 437 9.63 13.17 20.20
CA LEU A 437 10.36 14.35 19.79
C LEU A 437 11.22 13.99 18.59
N GLN A 438 11.24 14.86 17.60
CA GLN A 438 12.09 14.74 16.44
C GLN A 438 12.67 16.10 16.09
N THR A 439 13.97 16.11 15.90
CA THR A 439 14.74 17.27 15.48
C THR A 439 15.37 17.00 14.13
N GLN A 440 15.35 18.00 13.27
CA GLN A 440 16.03 17.96 11.98
C GLN A 440 16.97 19.15 11.90
N PHE A 441 18.25 18.86 11.68
CA PHE A 441 19.34 19.81 11.57
C PHE A 441 19.92 19.76 10.15
N LYS A 442 19.97 20.90 9.47
CA LYS A 442 20.69 21.07 8.21
C LYS A 442 21.95 21.90 8.48
N TRP A 443 23.13 21.28 8.42
CA TRP A 443 24.37 22.01 8.65
C TRP A 443 24.65 22.99 7.49
N ASN A 444 24.48 22.49 6.26
CA ASN A 444 24.60 23.20 4.98
C ASN A 444 23.62 22.58 3.95
N THR A 445 23.83 22.83 2.65
CA THR A 445 23.02 22.27 1.56
C THR A 445 23.17 20.76 1.39
N ASP A 446 24.29 20.20 1.86
CA ASP A 446 24.68 18.83 1.53
C ASP A 446 24.43 17.87 2.69
N HIS A 447 24.42 18.38 3.92
CA HIS A 447 24.33 17.57 5.12
C HIS A 447 23.05 17.85 5.91
N GLN A 448 22.27 16.80 6.17
CA GLN A 448 21.05 16.86 6.95
C GLN A 448 20.98 15.69 7.93
N LEU A 449 20.80 16.00 9.22
CA LEU A 449 20.65 15.03 10.31
C LEU A 449 19.24 15.11 10.88
N LEU A 450 18.61 13.96 11.13
CA LEU A 450 17.35 13.82 11.83
C LEU A 450 17.55 12.89 13.03
N LEU A 451 17.24 13.39 14.21
CA LEU A 451 17.23 12.61 15.45
C LEU A 451 15.80 12.53 15.96
N GLY A 452 15.36 11.34 16.33
CA GLY A 452 14.03 11.09 16.87
C GLY A 452 14.09 10.23 18.12
N TRP A 453 13.22 10.53 19.08
CA TRP A 453 13.03 9.75 20.29
C TRP A 453 11.54 9.61 20.56
N ARG A 454 11.10 8.39 20.89
CA ARG A 454 9.74 8.11 21.34
C ARG A 454 9.79 7.23 22.59
N THR A 455 8.94 7.55 23.55
CA THR A 455 8.68 6.70 24.72
C THR A 455 7.19 6.36 24.72
N ASP A 456 6.89 5.07 24.75
CA ASP A 456 5.54 4.51 24.90
C ASP A 456 5.41 3.86 26.28
N LEU A 457 4.24 3.98 26.90
CA LEU A 457 3.88 3.30 28.15
C LEU A 457 2.80 2.27 27.84
N HIS A 458 3.21 1.01 27.68
CA HIS A 458 2.28 -0.09 27.47
C HIS A 458 1.69 -0.54 28.81
N THR A 459 0.37 -0.71 28.89
CA THR A 459 -0.30 -1.10 30.15
C THR A 459 0.17 -2.45 30.69
N ILE A 460 0.46 -3.41 29.80
CA ILE A 460 0.98 -4.74 30.13
C ILE A 460 2.52 -4.77 30.21
N HIS A 461 3.22 -4.33 29.16
CA HIS A 461 4.68 -4.51 29.02
C HIS A 461 5.54 -3.32 29.49
N GLY A 462 4.94 -2.31 30.13
CA GLY A 462 5.65 -1.17 30.70
C GLY A 462 6.27 -0.23 29.67
N VAL A 463 7.45 0.32 29.99
CA VAL A 463 8.07 1.42 29.23
C VAL A 463 8.86 0.89 28.03
N ILE A 464 8.61 1.47 26.85
CA ILE A 464 9.27 1.11 25.60
C ILE A 464 9.86 2.36 24.93
N HIS A 465 11.12 2.28 24.52
CA HIS A 465 11.83 3.36 23.85
C HIS A 465 12.15 3.03 22.39
N SER A 466 11.85 3.96 21.49
CA SER A 466 12.06 3.82 20.04
C SER A 466 12.88 4.99 19.48
N PRO A 467 14.21 5.03 19.74
CA PRO A 467 15.09 6.02 19.15
C PRO A 467 15.30 5.80 17.65
N ARG A 468 15.58 6.88 16.92
CA ARG A 468 16.05 6.83 15.54
C ARG A 468 17.03 7.94 15.21
N LEU A 469 17.93 7.64 14.28
CA LEU A 469 18.87 8.57 13.66
C LEU A 469 18.78 8.39 12.15
N ASN A 470 18.66 9.48 11.39
CA ASN A 470 18.78 9.45 9.94
C ASN A 470 19.71 10.56 9.49
N TYR A 471 20.63 10.25 8.60
CA TYR A 471 21.60 11.16 8.06
C TYR A 471 21.56 11.12 6.55
N GLN A 472 21.39 12.30 5.94
CA GLN A 472 21.39 12.50 4.50
C GLN A 472 22.63 13.30 4.11
N LEU A 473 23.31 12.82 3.08
CA LEU A 473 24.45 13.44 2.44
C LEU A 473 24.17 13.59 0.94
N ASN A 474 24.08 14.81 0.44
CA ASN A 474 24.03 15.10 -0.99
C ASN A 474 25.47 15.09 -1.53
N LEU A 475 25.85 14.03 -2.23
CA LEU A 475 27.17 13.91 -2.86
C LEU A 475 27.27 14.79 -4.12
N SER A 476 26.12 15.06 -4.75
CA SER A 476 25.93 16.05 -5.82
C SER A 476 24.45 16.42 -5.92
N ASP A 477 24.09 17.36 -6.80
CA ASP A 477 22.68 17.70 -7.10
C ASP A 477 21.85 16.52 -7.63
N GLN A 478 22.52 15.46 -8.09
CA GLN A 478 21.91 14.29 -8.71
C GLN A 478 22.03 13.03 -7.85
N THR A 479 22.87 13.03 -6.80
CA THR A 479 23.21 11.83 -6.03
C THR A 479 23.09 12.12 -4.53
N VAL A 480 22.24 11.34 -3.87
CA VAL A 480 21.97 11.45 -2.42
C VAL A 480 22.23 10.11 -1.75
N MET A 481 22.95 10.15 -0.64
CA MET A 481 23.16 9.02 0.27
C MET A 481 22.35 9.25 1.55
N ARG A 482 21.69 8.21 2.06
CA ARG A 482 20.92 8.23 3.30
C ARG A 482 21.30 7.04 4.17
N LEU A 483 21.64 7.31 5.42
CA LEU A 483 21.89 6.31 6.45
C LEU A 483 20.80 6.45 7.51
N GLY A 484 20.09 5.37 7.83
CA GLY A 484 19.14 5.31 8.93
C GLY A 484 19.52 4.23 9.94
N VAL A 485 19.27 4.53 11.21
CA VAL A 485 19.40 3.61 12.34
C VAL A 485 18.19 3.79 13.23
N GLY A 486 17.57 2.70 13.67
CA GLY A 486 16.44 2.81 14.59
C GLY A 486 15.95 1.48 15.14
N ASN A 487 15.09 1.59 16.14
CA ASN A 487 14.46 0.44 16.77
C ASN A 487 12.98 0.34 16.39
N GLY A 488 12.45 -0.88 16.46
CA GLY A 488 11.02 -1.14 16.40
C GLY A 488 10.60 -2.11 17.51
N PHE A 489 9.31 -2.15 17.79
CA PHE A 489 8.72 -3.14 18.69
C PHE A 489 7.32 -3.52 18.24
N ARG A 490 6.87 -4.71 18.66
CA ARG A 490 5.50 -5.15 18.50
C ARG A 490 5.04 -5.98 19.69
N VAL A 491 3.73 -6.00 19.90
CA VAL A 491 3.05 -6.90 20.82
C VAL A 491 2.27 -7.88 19.97
N VAL A 492 2.47 -9.18 20.20
CA VAL A 492 2.04 -10.23 19.27
C VAL A 492 0.63 -10.70 19.60
N ASN A 493 -0.21 -10.85 18.58
CA ASN A 493 -1.49 -11.56 18.67
C ASN A 493 -1.38 -12.81 17.78
N VAL A 494 -0.93 -13.91 18.38
CA VAL A 494 -0.43 -15.11 17.68
C VAL A 494 -1.41 -15.67 16.63
N PHE A 495 -2.67 -15.90 17.00
CA PHE A 495 -3.67 -16.50 16.11
C PHE A 495 -4.20 -15.58 15.02
N THR A 496 -3.98 -14.27 15.12
CA THR A 496 -4.34 -13.35 14.03
C THR A 496 -3.37 -13.43 12.86
N GLU A 497 -2.18 -14.01 13.07
CA GLU A 497 -1.04 -13.92 12.15
C GLU A 497 -0.60 -15.30 11.65
N ASP A 498 -0.72 -16.36 12.46
CA ASP A 498 -0.44 -17.73 12.03
C ASP A 498 -1.73 -18.52 11.72
N HIS A 499 -2.09 -18.54 10.44
CA HIS A 499 -3.23 -19.30 9.94
C HIS A 499 -3.04 -20.81 9.93
N ALA A 500 -1.80 -21.30 9.91
CA ALA A 500 -1.54 -22.74 9.97
C ALA A 500 -2.09 -23.33 11.28
N ALA A 501 -2.12 -22.51 12.34
CA ALA A 501 -2.70 -22.88 13.63
C ALA A 501 -4.23 -23.03 13.63
N LEU A 502 -4.93 -22.56 12.60
CA LEU A 502 -6.39 -22.67 12.50
C LEU A 502 -6.85 -23.66 11.42
N THR A 503 -6.01 -23.96 10.45
CA THR A 503 -6.35 -24.72 9.23
C THR A 503 -5.94 -26.19 9.31
N GLY A 504 -4.96 -26.54 10.16
CA GLY A 504 -4.51 -27.92 10.39
C GLY A 504 -5.15 -28.63 11.59
N ALA A 505 -4.83 -29.91 11.78
CA ALA A 505 -5.29 -30.74 12.89
C ALA A 505 -4.41 -30.68 14.15
N ARG A 506 -3.46 -29.73 14.23
CA ARG A 506 -2.44 -29.66 15.31
C ARG A 506 -2.97 -28.95 16.57
N GLU A 507 -2.59 -29.44 17.74
CA GLU A 507 -2.84 -28.85 19.07
C GLU A 507 -1.90 -27.64 19.35
N ILE A 508 -2.41 -26.53 19.90
CA ILE A 508 -1.58 -25.36 20.19
C ILE A 508 -1.15 -25.31 21.65
N ILE A 509 0.16 -25.10 21.89
CA ILE A 509 0.73 -25.00 23.24
C ILE A 509 1.58 -23.73 23.38
N PHE A 510 1.29 -22.95 24.44
CA PHE A 510 2.16 -21.87 24.91
C PHE A 510 3.01 -22.38 26.06
N ARG A 511 4.33 -22.40 25.91
CA ARG A 511 5.23 -22.85 26.98
C ARG A 511 5.39 -21.81 28.09
N GLU A 512 5.15 -20.54 27.78
CA GLU A 512 5.40 -19.40 28.67
C GLU A 512 4.63 -18.14 28.23
N ALA A 513 4.66 -17.09 29.07
CA ALA A 513 4.13 -15.79 28.70
C ALA A 513 5.04 -15.09 27.67
N LEU A 514 4.42 -14.49 26.65
CA LEU A 514 5.13 -13.93 25.51
C LEU A 514 5.53 -12.47 25.76
N ASP A 515 6.83 -12.19 25.66
CA ASP A 515 7.38 -10.84 25.77
C ASP A 515 7.29 -10.09 24.43
N PRO A 516 7.30 -8.74 24.42
CA PRO A 516 7.28 -7.97 23.16
C PRO A 516 8.52 -8.24 22.32
N GLU A 517 8.32 -8.40 21.02
CA GLU A 517 9.44 -8.51 20.10
C GLU A 517 10.05 -7.13 19.84
N ARG A 518 11.38 -7.09 19.67
CA ARG A 518 12.11 -5.85 19.40
C ARG A 518 13.07 -6.03 18.25
N SER A 519 13.26 -4.99 17.45
CA SER A 519 14.25 -4.96 16.37
C SER A 519 15.17 -3.76 16.48
N ARG A 520 16.42 -3.96 16.05
CA ARG A 520 17.41 -2.92 15.79
C ARG A 520 17.78 -2.99 14.32
N ASN A 521 17.73 -1.86 13.63
CA ASN A 521 17.85 -1.85 12.19
C ASN A 521 18.82 -0.75 11.76
N ILE A 522 19.60 -1.04 10.74
CA ILE A 522 20.45 -0.09 10.02
C ILE A 522 20.20 -0.24 8.52
N ASN A 523 20.02 0.89 7.83
CA ASN A 523 19.84 0.93 6.39
C ASN A 523 20.70 2.02 5.76
N LEU A 524 21.37 1.68 4.67
CA LEU A 524 22.11 2.60 3.82
C LEU A 524 21.46 2.61 2.45
N ASN A 525 21.15 3.78 1.93
CA ASN A 525 20.54 3.99 0.63
C ASN A 525 21.35 5.00 -0.18
N ILE A 526 21.55 4.74 -1.46
CA ILE A 526 22.18 5.65 -2.42
C ILE A 526 21.24 5.78 -3.62
N SER A 527 20.77 6.98 -3.90
CA SER A 527 19.87 7.31 -5.00
C SER A 527 20.54 8.29 -5.95
N THR A 528 20.53 8.00 -7.25
CA THR A 528 21.10 8.84 -8.31
C THR A 528 20.11 9.04 -9.46
N ASP A 529 19.84 10.30 -9.83
CA ASP A 529 19.06 10.69 -11.01
C ASP A 529 19.96 11.39 -12.03
N ARG A 530 20.33 10.70 -13.10
CA ARG A 530 21.13 11.27 -14.20
C ARG A 530 20.29 11.52 -15.44
N LYS A 531 20.41 12.71 -16.00
CA LYS A 531 19.84 13.06 -17.30
C LYS A 531 20.94 13.05 -18.35
N SER A 532 20.66 12.42 -19.48
CA SER A 532 21.54 12.38 -20.66
C SER A 532 20.74 12.67 -21.93
N GLU A 533 21.41 12.84 -23.06
CA GLU A 533 20.73 13.02 -24.36
C GLU A 533 19.89 11.80 -24.76
N TRP A 534 20.26 10.61 -24.30
CA TRP A 534 19.60 9.36 -24.64
C TRP A 534 18.39 9.04 -23.74
N GLY A 535 18.42 9.49 -22.48
CA GLY A 535 17.41 9.12 -21.50
C GLY A 535 17.65 9.70 -20.12
N LYS A 536 16.69 9.43 -19.21
CA LYS A 536 16.81 9.68 -17.78
C LYS A 536 17.06 8.34 -17.09
N LEU A 537 18.17 8.23 -16.37
CA LEU A 537 18.53 7.07 -15.54
C LEU A 537 18.22 7.39 -14.08
N HIS A 538 17.46 6.52 -13.45
CA HIS A 538 17.29 6.45 -12.01
C HIS A 538 17.97 5.19 -11.49
N LEU A 539 18.88 5.34 -10.54
CA LEU A 539 19.54 4.24 -9.86
C LEU A 539 19.32 4.40 -8.36
N GLU A 540 18.77 3.38 -7.73
CA GLU A 540 18.66 3.29 -6.28
C GLU A 540 19.31 2.00 -5.80
N SER A 541 20.10 2.08 -4.74
CA SER A 541 20.77 0.93 -4.13
C SER A 541 20.59 1.00 -2.63
N SER A 542 20.30 -0.13 -2.01
CA SER A 542 20.04 -0.26 -0.59
C SER A 542 20.82 -1.42 0.02
N LEU A 543 21.37 -1.20 1.20
CA LEU A 543 21.97 -2.20 2.07
C LEU A 543 21.24 -2.11 3.40
N PHE A 544 20.80 -3.24 3.96
CA PHE A 544 20.06 -3.24 5.22
C PHE A 544 20.46 -4.42 6.10
N TYR A 545 20.34 -4.21 7.41
CA TYR A 545 20.53 -5.21 8.44
C TYR A 545 19.56 -4.94 9.59
N SER A 546 18.82 -5.97 9.97
CA SER A 546 17.82 -5.98 11.02
C SER A 546 18.12 -7.13 11.96
N HIS A 547 18.21 -6.84 13.26
CA HIS A 547 18.41 -7.81 14.32
C HIS A 547 17.19 -7.81 15.23
N PHE A 548 16.53 -8.94 15.34
CA PHE A 548 15.35 -9.17 16.17
C PHE A 548 15.74 -9.91 17.44
N SER A 549 15.38 -9.35 18.57
CA SER A 549 15.42 -10.01 19.87
C SER A 549 14.00 -10.43 20.24
N ASN A 550 13.89 -11.65 20.75
CA ASN A 550 12.62 -12.25 21.16
C ASN A 550 11.57 -12.30 20.03
N LYS A 551 11.92 -12.92 18.89
CA LYS A 551 10.94 -13.22 17.84
C LYS A 551 10.08 -14.40 18.32
N ILE A 552 8.77 -14.33 18.23
CA ILE A 552 7.85 -15.41 18.61
C ILE A 552 7.57 -16.20 17.34
N ILE A 553 8.00 -17.46 17.33
CA ILE A 553 7.98 -18.29 16.13
C ILE A 553 7.21 -19.57 16.45
N PRO A 554 6.22 -19.95 15.63
CA PRO A 554 5.59 -21.25 15.75
C PRO A 554 6.63 -22.35 15.49
N ASN A 555 6.80 -23.25 16.43
CA ASN A 555 7.62 -24.43 16.22
C ASN A 555 6.72 -25.58 15.73
N TYR A 556 6.89 -25.92 14.45
CA TYR A 556 6.23 -27.04 13.77
C TYR A 556 7.05 -28.33 13.79
N GLU A 557 8.32 -28.27 14.20
CA GLU A 557 9.33 -29.33 14.02
C GLU A 557 9.57 -30.16 15.30
N LEU A 558 9.12 -29.69 16.48
CA LEU A 558 9.30 -30.41 17.75
C LEU A 558 8.30 -31.56 17.97
N ASN A 559 7.08 -31.44 17.45
CA ASN A 559 6.02 -32.43 17.56
C ASN A 559 4.98 -32.20 16.46
N ASP A 560 4.77 -33.19 15.60
CA ASP A 560 3.88 -33.08 14.44
C ASP A 560 2.42 -32.79 14.78
N ASN A 561 1.98 -33.22 15.97
CA ASN A 561 0.62 -32.99 16.43
C ASN A 561 0.47 -31.64 17.14
N GLN A 562 1.53 -30.83 17.27
CA GLN A 562 1.49 -29.59 18.02
C GLN A 562 2.08 -28.39 17.27
N ILE A 563 1.63 -27.20 17.65
CA ILE A 563 2.29 -25.92 17.31
C ILE A 563 2.67 -25.27 18.62
N ILE A 564 3.98 -25.16 18.85
CA ILE A 564 4.53 -24.69 20.12
C ILE A 564 5.00 -23.24 19.97
N TYR A 565 4.47 -22.35 20.82
CA TYR A 565 4.89 -20.96 20.91
C TYR A 565 5.73 -20.71 22.16
N SER A 566 6.89 -20.08 21.97
CA SER A 566 7.78 -19.61 23.04
C SER A 566 8.53 -18.36 22.62
N ASN A 567 9.14 -17.67 23.60
CA ASN A 567 10.13 -16.64 23.35
C ASN A 567 11.37 -17.30 22.71
N LEU A 568 12.01 -16.63 21.76
CA LEU A 568 13.18 -17.16 21.07
C LEU A 568 14.41 -17.12 22.00
N ASP A 569 14.98 -18.30 22.27
CA ASP A 569 16.28 -18.43 22.92
C ASP A 569 17.42 -18.23 21.91
N GLY A 570 17.67 -16.95 21.59
CA GLY A 570 18.59 -16.53 20.55
C GLY A 570 18.16 -15.23 19.87
N TYR A 571 18.37 -15.13 18.56
CA TYR A 571 18.01 -13.93 17.78
C TYR A 571 17.67 -14.27 16.33
N SER A 572 16.91 -13.40 15.67
CA SER A 572 16.63 -13.52 14.23
C SER A 572 17.26 -12.36 13.48
N ILE A 573 17.72 -12.62 12.26
CA ILE A 573 18.32 -11.60 11.38
C ILE A 573 17.57 -11.50 10.07
N SER A 574 17.49 -10.29 9.53
CA SER A 574 17.22 -10.04 8.11
C SER A 574 18.28 -9.07 7.59
N LYS A 575 19.01 -9.46 6.56
CA LYS A 575 19.98 -8.60 5.89
C LYS A 575 19.98 -8.82 4.40
N GLY A 576 20.38 -7.81 3.64
CA GLY A 576 20.35 -7.92 2.20
C GLY A 576 20.78 -6.67 1.46
N ILE A 577 20.79 -6.82 0.14
CA ILE A 577 21.11 -5.76 -0.82
C ILE A 577 19.96 -5.67 -1.81
N GLY A 578 19.45 -4.47 -2.05
CA GLY A 578 18.46 -4.18 -3.08
C GLY A 578 19.00 -3.18 -4.10
N ILE A 579 18.78 -3.41 -5.38
CA ILE A 579 19.13 -2.49 -6.46
C ILE A 579 17.88 -2.25 -7.32
N GLN A 580 17.64 -1.00 -7.68
CA GLN A 580 16.59 -0.58 -8.59
C GLN A 580 17.19 0.29 -9.70
N VAL A 581 16.86 -0.01 -10.95
CA VAL A 581 17.33 0.68 -12.15
C VAL A 581 16.13 1.05 -13.00
N GLY A 582 15.78 2.33 -13.02
CA GLY A 582 14.77 2.90 -13.92
C GLY A 582 15.43 3.63 -15.08
N TYR A 583 14.93 3.43 -16.31
CA TYR A 583 15.39 4.17 -17.47
C TYR A 583 14.21 4.61 -18.35
N ASP A 584 14.16 5.91 -18.65
CA ASP A 584 13.18 6.54 -19.53
C ASP A 584 13.87 7.09 -20.78
N PHE A 585 13.59 6.51 -21.94
CA PHE A 585 14.23 6.91 -23.20
C PHE A 585 13.60 8.21 -23.74
N HIS A 586 14.43 9.17 -24.15
CA HIS A 586 13.91 10.46 -24.65
C HIS A 586 13.36 10.36 -26.08
N LYS A 587 14.03 9.59 -26.96
CA LYS A 587 13.72 9.51 -28.39
C LYS A 587 12.79 8.35 -28.75
N ILE A 588 12.67 7.36 -27.86
CA ILE A 588 11.88 6.16 -28.05
C ILE A 588 10.85 6.14 -26.92
N PRO A 589 9.56 5.91 -27.18
CA PRO A 589 8.52 5.88 -26.16
C PRO A 589 8.55 4.57 -25.35
N PHE A 590 9.73 4.25 -24.81
CA PHE A 590 10.06 3.03 -24.10
C PHE A 590 10.58 3.36 -22.71
N LYS A 591 10.15 2.58 -21.71
CA LYS A 591 10.56 2.72 -20.32
C LYS A 591 10.88 1.35 -19.75
N MET A 592 11.89 1.31 -18.90
CA MET A 592 12.35 0.11 -18.22
C MET A 592 12.47 0.39 -16.73
N ASN A 593 12.10 -0.58 -15.91
CA ASN A 593 12.46 -0.63 -14.51
C ASN A 593 12.92 -2.06 -14.20
N PHE A 594 14.07 -2.20 -13.54
CA PHE A 594 14.63 -3.47 -13.08
C PHE A 594 14.92 -3.38 -11.59
N ASN A 595 14.41 -4.33 -10.83
CA ASN A 595 14.66 -4.44 -9.39
C ASN A 595 15.32 -5.79 -9.12
N GLY A 596 16.39 -5.80 -8.34
CA GLY A 596 17.01 -7.01 -7.81
C GLY A 596 17.13 -6.92 -6.31
N THR A 597 16.91 -8.03 -5.61
CA THR A 597 17.10 -8.13 -4.17
C THR A 597 17.75 -9.46 -3.82
N ILE A 598 18.76 -9.42 -2.96
CA ILE A 598 19.40 -10.60 -2.36
C ILE A 598 19.20 -10.48 -0.86
N LEU A 599 18.74 -11.58 -0.26
CA LEU A 599 18.34 -11.67 1.14
C LEU A 599 19.06 -12.82 1.82
N ASP A 600 19.44 -12.57 3.07
CA ASP A 600 19.86 -13.58 4.02
C ASP A 600 19.04 -13.40 5.31
N VAL A 601 17.99 -14.21 5.44
CA VAL A 601 17.03 -14.17 6.56
C VAL A 601 17.09 -15.50 7.29
N GLY A 602 17.31 -15.45 8.59
CA GLY A 602 17.43 -16.66 9.39
C GLY A 602 17.31 -16.43 10.87
N ILE A 603 17.00 -17.52 11.55
CA ILE A 603 16.83 -17.62 13.00
C ILE A 603 18.10 -18.29 13.53
N ILE A 604 18.69 -17.71 14.57
CA ILE A 604 19.85 -18.25 15.26
C ILE A 604 19.39 -18.72 16.64
N THR A 605 19.45 -20.02 16.86
CA THR A 605 19.18 -20.66 18.17
C THR A 605 20.49 -21.17 18.77
N ILE A 606 20.47 -21.42 20.08
CA ILE A 606 21.59 -22.04 20.81
C ILE A 606 21.25 -23.53 21.00
N ASP A 607 22.15 -24.42 20.61
CA ASP A 607 21.98 -25.87 20.83
C ASP A 607 22.43 -26.31 22.23
N GLU A 608 22.26 -27.59 22.56
CA GLU A 608 22.65 -28.17 23.85
C GLU A 608 24.16 -28.09 24.12
N GLU A 609 24.98 -27.94 23.08
CA GLU A 609 26.44 -27.78 23.16
C GLU A 609 26.88 -26.30 23.21
N ASN A 610 25.94 -25.35 23.32
CA ASN A 610 26.15 -23.90 23.26
C ASN A 610 26.67 -23.36 21.91
N ASN A 611 26.46 -24.08 20.80
CA ASN A 611 26.75 -23.57 19.47
C ASN A 611 25.56 -22.79 18.90
N HIS A 612 25.88 -21.77 18.09
CA HIS A 612 24.87 -21.03 17.35
C HIS A 612 24.50 -21.76 16.05
N VAL A 613 23.28 -22.28 15.99
CA VAL A 613 22.74 -22.94 14.79
C VAL A 613 21.86 -21.95 14.04
N LYS A 614 22.15 -21.74 12.75
CA LYS A 614 21.37 -20.84 11.89
C LYS A 614 20.45 -21.62 10.98
N THR A 615 19.18 -21.23 11.00
CA THR A 615 18.08 -21.88 10.30
C THR A 615 17.39 -20.85 9.40
N GLN A 616 17.25 -21.12 8.10
CA GLN A 616 16.61 -20.17 7.17
C GLN A 616 15.13 -20.00 7.53
N GLN A 617 14.63 -18.76 7.50
CA GLN A 617 13.21 -18.49 7.75
C GLN A 617 12.32 -19.12 6.67
N LEU A 618 11.19 -19.70 7.09
CA LEU A 618 10.16 -20.21 6.19
C LEU A 618 9.58 -19.08 5.32
N LEU A 619 9.13 -19.43 4.12
CA LEU A 619 8.42 -18.53 3.21
C LEU A 619 9.19 -17.24 2.86
N SER A 620 10.51 -17.26 2.99
CA SER A 620 11.42 -16.15 2.66
C SER A 620 12.33 -16.55 1.49
N GLU A 621 12.33 -15.74 0.44
CA GLU A 621 13.17 -15.94 -0.73
C GLU A 621 14.62 -15.49 -0.46
N GLN A 622 15.59 -16.19 -1.05
CA GLN A 622 17.00 -15.78 -0.96
C GLN A 622 17.35 -14.69 -1.99
N ASN A 623 16.63 -14.64 -3.10
CA ASN A 623 16.80 -13.63 -4.13
C ASN A 623 15.51 -13.42 -4.91
N SER A 624 15.32 -12.19 -5.40
CA SER A 624 14.26 -11.86 -6.34
C SER A 624 14.75 -10.90 -7.42
N LEU A 625 14.23 -11.06 -8.63
CA LEU A 625 14.46 -10.19 -9.77
C LEU A 625 13.11 -9.80 -10.36
N LYS A 626 12.88 -8.52 -10.60
CA LYS A 626 11.60 -7.99 -11.07
C LYS A 626 11.85 -6.98 -12.16
N TRP A 627 11.04 -6.98 -13.21
CA TRP A 627 11.20 -6.00 -14.28
C TRP A 627 9.88 -5.57 -14.88
N ASN A 628 9.85 -4.32 -15.30
CA ASN A 628 8.71 -3.66 -15.92
C ASN A 628 9.18 -2.94 -17.18
N LEU A 629 8.69 -3.38 -18.33
CA LEU A 629 8.97 -2.80 -19.64
C LEU A 629 7.68 -2.20 -20.19
N SER A 630 7.68 -0.90 -20.49
CA SER A 630 6.52 -0.21 -21.05
C SER A 630 6.88 0.40 -22.38
N TYR A 631 6.09 0.14 -23.42
CA TYR A 631 6.21 0.77 -24.74
C TYR A 631 4.89 1.43 -25.14
N HIS A 632 4.94 2.68 -25.62
CA HIS A 632 3.77 3.40 -26.09
C HIS A 632 3.77 3.56 -27.62
N PHE A 633 2.82 2.91 -28.28
CA PHE A 633 2.59 3.00 -29.72
C PHE A 633 1.78 4.26 -30.05
N SER A 634 2.44 5.37 -30.34
CA SER A 634 1.78 6.67 -30.57
C SER A 634 0.81 6.69 -31.75
N SER A 635 1.11 6.02 -32.87
CA SER A 635 0.25 6.01 -34.08
C SER A 635 -1.14 5.43 -33.83
N ILE A 636 -1.26 4.53 -32.84
CA ILE A 636 -2.50 3.86 -32.49
C ILE A 636 -2.89 4.09 -31.02
N ASN A 637 -2.18 4.93 -30.27
CA ASN A 637 -2.47 5.25 -28.87
C ASN A 637 -2.68 4.01 -27.96
N ILE A 638 -1.77 3.03 -28.07
CA ILE A 638 -1.76 1.80 -27.26
C ILE A 638 -0.52 1.80 -26.36
N ASN A 639 -0.71 1.50 -25.08
CA ASN A 639 0.37 1.16 -24.15
C ASN A 639 0.50 -0.36 -24.07
N LEU A 640 1.72 -0.86 -24.22
CA LEU A 640 2.10 -2.23 -23.93
C LEU A 640 2.96 -2.24 -22.67
N ASP A 641 2.47 -2.88 -21.62
CA ASP A 641 3.17 -3.09 -20.36
C ASP A 641 3.46 -4.58 -20.20
N TYR A 642 4.73 -4.92 -19.99
CA TYR A 642 5.20 -6.26 -19.68
C TYR A 642 5.89 -6.22 -18.31
N THR A 643 5.40 -7.03 -17.39
CA THR A 643 5.93 -7.10 -16.03
C THR A 643 6.23 -8.54 -15.66
N ALA A 644 7.35 -8.81 -14.98
CA ALA A 644 7.59 -10.14 -14.47
C ALA A 644 8.40 -10.12 -13.18
N SER A 645 8.22 -11.17 -12.40
CA SER A 645 8.89 -11.41 -11.13
C SER A 645 9.46 -12.82 -11.12
N ARG A 646 10.75 -12.94 -10.81
CA ARG A 646 11.45 -14.21 -10.60
C ARG A 646 11.88 -14.30 -9.14
N TYR A 647 11.60 -15.44 -8.53
CA TYR A 647 11.97 -15.76 -7.16
C TYR A 647 12.97 -16.93 -7.15
N GLY A 648 13.98 -16.84 -6.29
CA GLY A 648 14.88 -17.94 -5.98
C GLY A 648 14.19 -19.02 -5.13
N PRO A 649 14.92 -20.07 -4.73
CA PRO A 649 14.39 -21.10 -3.85
C PRO A 649 13.88 -20.51 -2.53
N ILE A 650 12.73 -21.02 -2.08
CA ILE A 650 12.08 -20.62 -0.82
C ILE A 650 11.99 -21.86 0.06
N ARG A 651 12.35 -21.72 1.33
CA ARG A 651 12.17 -22.80 2.31
C ARG A 651 10.70 -22.93 2.69
N LEU A 652 10.18 -24.14 2.68
CA LEU A 652 8.76 -24.45 2.90
C LEU A 652 8.57 -25.26 4.20
N PRO A 653 7.42 -25.12 4.88
CA PRO A 653 7.07 -25.96 6.01
C PRO A 653 6.87 -27.41 5.54
N LEU A 654 7.30 -28.37 6.36
CA LEU A 654 7.18 -29.81 6.11
C LEU A 654 6.69 -30.53 7.38
N LEU A 655 6.12 -31.72 7.20
CA LEU A 655 5.92 -32.69 8.30
C LEU A 655 7.17 -33.54 8.53
N GLU A 656 7.23 -34.27 9.65
CA GLU A 656 8.23 -35.31 9.82
C GLU A 656 8.13 -36.35 8.68
N ASN A 657 9.28 -36.80 8.17
CA ASN A 657 9.39 -37.78 7.08
C ASN A 657 8.67 -37.39 5.78
N ASP A 658 8.38 -36.10 5.57
CA ASP A 658 7.71 -35.60 4.36
C ASP A 658 8.55 -35.85 3.10
N PHE A 659 7.92 -36.40 2.05
CA PHE A 659 8.58 -36.68 0.78
C PHE A 659 8.79 -35.41 -0.06
N ARG A 660 8.07 -34.32 0.24
CA ARG A 660 8.14 -33.07 -0.51
C ARG A 660 9.48 -32.37 -0.25
N PRO A 661 10.05 -31.68 -1.25
CA PRO A 661 11.33 -31.01 -1.06
C PRO A 661 11.18 -29.82 -0.10
N ALA A 662 12.14 -29.64 0.81
CA ALA A 662 12.17 -28.53 1.76
C ALA A 662 12.31 -27.15 1.10
N TYR A 663 12.70 -27.11 -0.17
CA TYR A 663 12.85 -25.87 -0.94
C TYR A 663 12.08 -25.94 -2.25
N SER A 664 11.41 -24.84 -2.59
CA SER A 664 10.82 -24.67 -3.91
C SER A 664 11.89 -24.57 -5.01
N LEU A 665 11.51 -24.96 -6.23
CA LEU A 665 12.29 -24.60 -7.41
C LEU A 665 12.17 -23.09 -7.67
N PRO A 666 13.23 -22.44 -8.19
CA PRO A 666 13.12 -21.06 -8.66
C PRO A 666 12.03 -20.96 -9.72
N TYR A 667 11.21 -19.92 -9.64
CA TYR A 667 10.08 -19.72 -10.55
C TYR A 667 9.97 -18.27 -10.99
N ALA A 668 9.24 -18.05 -12.07
CA ALA A 668 8.96 -16.70 -12.57
C ALA A 668 7.50 -16.59 -13.02
N ILE A 669 6.89 -15.45 -12.70
CA ILE A 669 5.53 -15.10 -13.11
C ILE A 669 5.63 -13.90 -14.03
N HIS A 670 4.96 -14.00 -15.18
CA HIS A 670 5.00 -12.99 -16.23
C HIS A 670 3.59 -12.47 -16.49
N HIS A 671 3.43 -11.16 -16.66
CA HIS A 671 2.18 -10.52 -17.01
C HIS A 671 2.38 -9.62 -18.23
N LEU A 672 1.32 -9.52 -19.02
CA LEU A 672 1.24 -8.65 -20.18
C LEU A 672 -0.04 -7.82 -20.10
N LYS A 673 0.02 -6.54 -20.47
CA LYS A 673 -1.15 -5.67 -20.53
C LYS A 673 -1.05 -4.74 -21.74
N LEU A 674 -2.10 -4.73 -22.55
CA LEU A 674 -2.31 -3.82 -23.67
C LEU A 674 -3.44 -2.87 -23.30
N THR A 675 -3.15 -1.58 -23.13
CA THR A 675 -4.15 -0.56 -22.82
C THR A 675 -4.35 0.36 -24.01
N LYS A 676 -5.56 0.39 -24.57
CA LYS A 676 -5.99 1.34 -25.58
C LYS A 676 -6.62 2.55 -24.92
N GLN A 677 -6.07 3.72 -25.19
CA GLN A 677 -6.65 5.00 -24.78
C GLN A 677 -7.54 5.52 -25.90
N PHE A 678 -8.80 5.80 -25.59
CA PHE A 678 -9.77 6.39 -26.51
C PHE A 678 -9.99 7.88 -26.18
N ASN A 679 -10.63 8.58 -27.11
CA ASN A 679 -11.08 9.95 -26.85
C ASN A 679 -12.11 9.98 -25.71
N LYS A 680 -12.21 11.14 -25.06
CA LYS A 680 -13.18 11.43 -23.99
C LYS A 680 -12.96 10.61 -22.70
N GLY A 681 -11.70 10.43 -22.28
CA GLY A 681 -11.38 9.82 -20.97
C GLY A 681 -11.77 8.35 -20.83
N ARG A 682 -11.94 7.64 -21.95
CA ARG A 682 -12.26 6.20 -21.98
C ARG A 682 -10.98 5.40 -22.25
N SER A 683 -10.79 4.32 -21.52
CA SER A 683 -9.71 3.37 -21.77
C SER A 683 -10.24 1.96 -21.66
N MET A 684 -9.71 1.06 -22.48
CA MET A 684 -9.92 -0.38 -22.34
C MET A 684 -8.57 -1.06 -22.35
N PHE A 685 -8.48 -2.20 -21.68
CA PHE A 685 -7.29 -3.01 -21.69
C PHE A 685 -7.62 -4.49 -21.86
N LEU A 686 -6.68 -5.19 -22.48
CA LEU A 686 -6.58 -6.63 -22.49
C LEU A 686 -5.28 -7.00 -21.77
N GLY A 687 -5.31 -7.99 -20.91
CA GLY A 687 -4.13 -8.45 -20.20
C GLY A 687 -4.10 -9.96 -20.08
N VAL A 688 -2.91 -10.48 -19.80
CA VAL A 688 -2.68 -11.88 -19.45
C VAL A 688 -1.87 -11.87 -18.18
N ARG A 689 -2.40 -12.46 -17.10
CA ARG A 689 -1.62 -12.77 -15.91
C ARG A 689 -1.08 -14.18 -16.02
N ASN A 690 0.11 -14.38 -15.46
CA ASN A 690 0.76 -15.68 -15.43
C ASN A 690 0.87 -16.29 -16.84
N LEU A 691 1.49 -15.53 -17.76
CA LEU A 691 1.54 -15.82 -19.20
C LEU A 691 2.08 -17.22 -19.54
N PHE A 692 2.97 -17.76 -18.71
CA PHE A 692 3.56 -19.09 -18.89
C PHE A 692 2.93 -20.16 -17.99
N ASP A 693 1.77 -19.87 -17.40
CA ASP A 693 0.94 -20.83 -16.66
C ASP A 693 1.69 -21.54 -15.53
N PHE A 694 2.50 -20.80 -14.77
CA PHE A 694 3.23 -21.36 -13.64
C PHE A 694 2.28 -21.57 -12.45
N THR A 695 2.22 -22.79 -11.92
CA THR A 695 1.52 -23.11 -10.67
C THR A 695 2.44 -23.91 -9.74
N PRO A 696 2.22 -23.85 -8.42
CA PRO A 696 2.87 -24.78 -7.49
C PRO A 696 2.52 -26.24 -7.81
N PRO A 697 3.31 -27.22 -7.31
CA PRO A 697 3.03 -28.63 -7.54
C PRO A 697 1.68 -29.07 -6.99
N SER A 698 1.03 -30.04 -7.63
CA SER A 698 -0.26 -30.59 -7.18
C SER A 698 -0.22 -31.28 -5.82
N TYR A 699 0.97 -31.68 -5.36
CA TYR A 699 1.16 -32.25 -4.01
C TYR A 699 1.29 -31.17 -2.91
N SER A 700 1.00 -29.91 -3.20
CA SER A 700 1.07 -28.83 -2.21
C SER A 700 0.09 -29.01 -1.05
N ILE A 701 -1.07 -29.63 -1.27
CA ILE A 701 -1.97 -30.04 -0.19
C ILE A 701 -1.72 -31.52 0.10
N LEU A 702 -1.16 -31.82 1.28
CA LEU A 702 -0.92 -33.18 1.71
C LEU A 702 -2.20 -33.77 2.30
N ARG A 703 -2.49 -35.04 1.96
CA ARG A 703 -3.72 -35.76 2.38
C ARG A 703 -5.03 -35.01 2.09
N ALA A 704 -5.13 -34.35 0.95
CA ALA A 704 -6.38 -33.73 0.48
C ALA A 704 -7.60 -34.70 0.49
N HIS A 705 -7.39 -36.00 0.30
CA HIS A 705 -8.47 -36.99 0.34
C HIS A 705 -9.00 -37.29 1.75
N ASP A 706 -8.25 -37.00 2.81
CA ASP A 706 -8.62 -37.20 4.21
C ASP A 706 -8.35 -35.93 5.05
N PRO A 707 -9.07 -34.82 4.79
CA PRO A 707 -8.77 -33.52 5.37
C PRO A 707 -9.18 -33.36 6.84
N PHE A 708 -9.75 -34.43 7.44
CA PHE A 708 -10.12 -34.50 8.85
C PHE A 708 -9.32 -35.57 9.60
N ASP A 709 -8.27 -36.13 8.98
CA ASP A 709 -7.38 -37.14 9.56
C ASP A 709 -8.14 -38.37 10.13
N GLN A 710 -9.24 -38.78 9.49
CA GLN A 710 -10.05 -39.91 9.94
C GLN A 710 -9.32 -41.26 9.77
N GLN A 711 -8.39 -41.32 8.80
CA GLN A 711 -7.60 -42.51 8.46
C GLN A 711 -6.09 -42.24 8.64
N VAL A 712 -5.73 -41.33 9.55
CA VAL A 712 -4.32 -40.96 9.80
C VAL A 712 -3.47 -42.15 10.29
N ASN A 713 -4.06 -43.07 11.06
CA ASN A 713 -3.35 -44.21 11.65
C ASN A 713 -3.38 -45.48 10.78
N ASP A 714 -3.80 -45.40 9.51
CA ASP A 714 -3.81 -46.56 8.62
C ASP A 714 -2.38 -46.91 8.17
N PRO A 715 -1.79 -48.04 8.60
CA PRO A 715 -0.41 -48.37 8.29
C PRO A 715 -0.20 -48.83 6.83
N ILE A 716 -1.27 -49.13 6.09
CA ILE A 716 -1.21 -49.57 4.70
C ILE A 716 -1.25 -48.34 3.78
N ASP A 717 -2.21 -47.44 4.01
CA ASP A 717 -2.43 -46.27 3.15
C ASP A 717 -1.67 -45.01 3.63
N ASN A 718 -1.22 -44.98 4.90
CA ASN A 718 -0.44 -43.89 5.49
C ASN A 718 0.76 -44.40 6.33
N PRO A 719 1.72 -45.14 5.74
CA PRO A 719 2.82 -45.76 6.49
C PRO A 719 3.73 -44.77 7.24
N ASN A 720 3.70 -43.49 6.86
CA ASN A 720 4.48 -42.41 7.47
C ASN A 720 3.66 -41.53 8.43
N ASN A 721 2.39 -41.88 8.72
CA ASN A 721 1.49 -41.14 9.61
C ASN A 721 1.34 -39.64 9.26
N TYR A 722 1.35 -39.28 7.98
CA TYR A 722 1.12 -37.91 7.56
C TYR A 722 -0.26 -37.42 8.02
N THR A 723 -0.37 -36.14 8.37
CA THR A 723 -1.62 -35.44 8.65
C THR A 723 -2.00 -34.54 7.48
N PHE A 724 -3.25 -34.06 7.46
CA PHE A 724 -3.67 -33.02 6.52
C PHE A 724 -2.83 -31.74 6.70
N ASP A 725 -2.15 -31.32 5.64
CA ASP A 725 -1.31 -30.13 5.64
C ASP A 725 -1.50 -29.29 4.37
N ALA A 726 -1.96 -28.06 4.57
CA ALA A 726 -2.18 -27.04 3.53
C ALA A 726 -1.16 -25.87 3.62
N SER A 727 -0.10 -26.01 4.43
CA SER A 727 0.89 -24.94 4.65
C SER A 727 2.01 -24.88 3.59
N TYR A 728 2.16 -25.93 2.76
CA TYR A 728 3.17 -26.00 1.69
C TYR A 728 2.77 -25.13 0.47
N VAL A 729 2.81 -23.81 0.64
CA VAL A 729 2.41 -22.82 -0.37
C VAL A 729 3.39 -21.66 -0.48
N TYR A 730 3.76 -21.30 -1.72
CA TYR A 730 4.71 -20.21 -1.99
C TYR A 730 4.36 -19.34 -3.19
N ALA A 731 3.39 -19.77 -3.99
CA ALA A 731 2.81 -19.03 -5.11
C ALA A 731 1.33 -19.40 -5.24
N SER A 732 0.59 -18.63 -6.05
CA SER A 732 -0.83 -18.88 -6.31
C SER A 732 -1.02 -20.10 -7.20
N PHE A 733 -2.05 -20.93 -6.96
CA PHE A 733 -2.49 -21.97 -7.91
C PHE A 733 -3.24 -21.40 -9.12
N GLN A 734 -3.46 -20.08 -9.16
CA GLN A 734 -4.01 -19.44 -10.35
C GLN A 734 -3.00 -19.53 -11.50
N GLY A 735 -3.31 -20.42 -12.45
CA GLY A 735 -2.66 -20.50 -13.75
C GLY A 735 -2.86 -19.25 -14.62
N ILE A 736 -2.72 -19.42 -15.93
CA ILE A 736 -2.90 -18.37 -16.92
C ILE A 736 -4.31 -17.77 -16.81
N ASN A 737 -4.37 -16.44 -16.77
CA ASN A 737 -5.64 -15.73 -16.60
C ASN A 737 -5.72 -14.54 -17.56
N PHE A 738 -6.66 -14.61 -18.50
CA PHE A 738 -6.93 -13.54 -19.47
C PHE A 738 -7.85 -12.51 -18.83
N ILE A 739 -7.50 -11.24 -18.95
CA ILE A 739 -8.23 -10.14 -18.31
C ILE A 739 -8.67 -9.15 -19.37
N PHE A 740 -9.94 -8.76 -19.27
CA PHE A 740 -10.49 -7.63 -20.00
C PHE A 740 -10.99 -6.60 -18.99
N GLY A 741 -10.74 -5.32 -19.25
CA GLY A 741 -11.26 -4.29 -18.39
C GLY A 741 -11.17 -2.92 -19.02
N GLY A 742 -11.54 -1.91 -18.26
CA GLY A 742 -11.51 -0.56 -18.74
C GLY A 742 -11.90 0.45 -17.69
N LYS A 743 -11.80 1.71 -18.10
CA LYS A 743 -12.19 2.86 -17.32
C LYS A 743 -12.99 3.81 -18.19
N ILE A 744 -14.12 4.25 -17.68
CA ILE A 744 -15.01 5.22 -18.33
C ILE A 744 -15.15 6.40 -17.39
N VAL A 745 -14.88 7.59 -17.91
CA VAL A 745 -14.94 8.83 -17.14
C VAL A 745 -15.97 9.78 -17.75
N PHE A 746 -16.74 10.46 -16.89
CA PHE A 746 -17.78 11.43 -17.25
C PHE A 746 -17.55 12.79 -16.60
#